data_AF-A0AB39HXH3-F1
#
_entry.id   AF-A0AB39HXH3-F1
#
_cell.length_a   1.000
_cell.length_b   1.000
_cell.length_c   1.000
_cell.angle_alpha   90.00
_cell.angle_beta   90.00
_cell.angle_gamma   90.00
#
_symmetry.space_group_name_H-M   'P 1'
#
loop_
_entity.id
_entity.type
_entity.pdbx_description
1 polymer ?
#
loop_
_entity_poly.entity_id
_entity_poly.type
_entity_poly.pdbx_seq_one_letter_code
_entity_poly.pdbx_strand_id
1 'polypeptide(L)'
;MTPLERIETLDQQITDLLKDLPRAEQSVDGSHQARQRLHGALAGFWSDPGPDGTTRKQQLLTLHREQLFAEVDLRIADQTLDVDHARQMRTCLELPHSWQRRHLPQQQRPQIYRPLLESSRPNWRSYLHGALVITVNAPEGSLLEPRDTDGQALLCSLSHGIETYTSLAELHTELCERLDDPLQSKPLLHLLNNEEDAEHGRHAERLRYDWFAYDLLEEQIERLLDTQRQRLNSAWFEGQHGQLMDRLNNAINLKEDIGAKAALKTRYSLLLEKHLPSWLRNTTRQGLSHIMQTMQQVVLATERATAPGILNLSQFQQQHNVLAWTRERLQTRIRNDLNVVLDPEQVRVNITHGLQTGPHLNPLNPSSYVTWQGTVRVGDELVQRVTQSFPLDILALHNLPWFDFDYWLTARVSHAQGEAIPAELSPDYVKALIRDLNVGGSYAEFLYTQLIESRAGRWRLQAHAGINRARMRAEAAKARYARHFAEDRLERGYRWVSTVLDYPDNDYRPPVEGHRIQVRQLLIKGHTLQGVLLINAQEQSIPSFVLYTPDAPDRRAWREFGSVRELLRALRSSPSLRQYVTQRLPLLKPGAIEQLLTKGRLGPHFTRPAIAGELFFAYYMAEVRSLLAIANASSRTTTEVNAQSVMDSAWLIIDLISLVLPNRAMVPLSIGRLAIDVWDGLDAYNREDWEGVLRHAYNALSHANDAATSYVGSGFMRRALRSTPKRPPLPMPSRYQVSTETSTLRYRIDGIYGEGVYEKASAFEGISQYFVQDNHGRFYKVSFDGQRWRAIDPDQPDAYLQLPLKRREDGDWVIDSPVLWYEGLPDLERLLDDCRLVDLLEGQPVDGGHGVYEDDGQLYFLTAGKQLPLRRHLLDNHYHLIIAHAQRAMVAAWAVLRWHEGQWRIRVRQAGRSSDWLAMPARYSEIRGST
;
A
#
# COMPACT_ATOMS: atom_id res chain seq x y z
N MET A 1 -17.54 29.90 6.69
CA MET A 1 -16.30 29.17 6.96
C MET A 1 -16.68 27.85 7.60
N THR A 2 -16.32 26.73 6.98
CA THR A 2 -16.54 25.40 7.60
C THR A 2 -15.62 25.24 8.82
N PRO A 3 -15.95 24.37 9.80
CA PRO A 3 -15.08 24.12 10.94
C PRO A 3 -13.67 23.62 10.53
N LEU A 4 -13.57 22.91 9.39
CA LEU A 4 -12.30 22.46 8.81
C LEU A 4 -11.46 23.64 8.27
N GLU A 5 -12.06 24.51 7.46
CA GLU A 5 -11.40 25.73 6.96
C GLU A 5 -10.87 26.60 8.11
N ARG A 6 -11.60 26.67 9.24
CA ARG A 6 -11.18 27.41 10.44
C ARG A 6 -9.87 26.85 11.01
N ILE A 7 -9.75 25.53 11.12
CA ILE A 7 -8.51 24.88 11.59
C ILE A 7 -7.36 25.14 10.61
N GLU A 8 -7.59 25.02 9.30
CA GLU A 8 -6.54 25.26 8.29
C GLU A 8 -6.06 26.71 8.31
N THR A 9 -6.96 27.66 8.52
CA THR A 9 -6.61 29.08 8.63
C THR A 9 -5.83 29.37 9.90
N LEU A 10 -6.19 28.74 11.03
CA LEU A 10 -5.43 28.85 12.28
C LEU A 10 -4.03 28.21 12.15
N ASP A 11 -3.92 27.07 11.46
CA ASP A 11 -2.61 26.42 11.18
C ASP A 11 -1.72 27.31 10.32
N GLN A 12 -2.30 28.01 9.35
CA GLN A 12 -1.58 29.00 8.54
C GLN A 12 -1.12 30.19 9.40
N GLN A 13 -1.95 30.71 10.29
CA GLN A 13 -1.58 31.79 11.21
C GLN A 13 -0.44 31.38 12.16
N ILE A 14 -0.47 30.15 12.69
CA ILE A 14 0.63 29.58 13.49
C ILE A 14 1.89 29.46 12.63
N THR A 15 1.77 28.96 11.40
CA THR A 15 2.91 28.85 10.47
C THR A 15 3.52 30.22 10.15
N ASP A 16 2.69 31.24 9.96
CA ASP A 16 3.13 32.61 9.69
C ASP A 16 3.83 33.21 10.90
N LEU A 17 3.31 32.98 12.13
CA LEU A 17 3.97 33.39 13.37
C LEU A 17 5.37 32.76 13.51
N LEU A 18 5.54 31.49 13.10
CA LEU A 18 6.80 30.75 13.20
C LEU A 18 7.78 31.03 12.05
N LYS A 19 7.35 31.71 10.98
CA LYS A 19 8.16 31.94 9.78
C LYS A 19 9.44 32.74 10.05
N ASP A 20 9.36 33.66 11.00
CA ASP A 20 10.42 34.60 11.37
C ASP A 20 11.31 34.09 12.53
N LEU A 21 11.26 32.78 12.83
CA LEU A 21 12.19 32.16 13.77
C LEU A 21 13.65 32.43 13.36
N PRO A 22 14.55 32.70 14.33
CA PRO A 22 15.95 32.96 14.03
C PRO A 22 16.60 31.75 13.37
N ARG A 23 17.44 31.99 12.36
CA ARG A 23 18.18 30.95 11.63
C ARG A 23 19.66 31.06 11.95
N ALA A 24 20.35 29.93 11.94
CA ALA A 24 21.79 29.92 12.03
C ALA A 24 22.40 30.50 10.73
N GLU A 25 23.40 31.38 10.85
CA GLU A 25 24.08 32.08 9.73
C GLU A 25 25.15 31.22 9.03
N GLN A 26 25.44 31.46 7.76
CA GLN A 26 26.35 30.61 6.95
C GLN A 26 27.78 30.43 7.51
N SER A 27 28.25 31.31 8.40
CA SER A 27 29.58 31.29 9.02
C SER A 27 29.51 31.03 10.54
N VAL A 28 28.75 30.04 11.01
CA VAL A 28 28.79 29.66 12.43
C VAL A 28 30.14 29.00 12.73
N ASP A 29 31.09 29.80 13.22
CA ASP A 29 32.45 29.36 13.59
C ASP A 29 32.51 28.49 14.87
N GLY A 30 31.38 27.92 15.33
CA GLY A 30 31.28 27.14 16.57
C GLY A 30 31.59 27.93 17.86
N SER A 31 31.84 29.24 17.76
CA SER A 31 32.27 30.08 18.88
C SER A 31 31.19 30.26 19.96
N HIS A 32 31.62 30.45 21.20
CA HIS A 32 30.72 30.76 22.32
C HIS A 32 29.86 32.02 22.08
N GLN A 33 30.40 33.01 21.36
CA GLN A 33 29.67 34.21 20.99
C GLN A 33 28.57 33.95 19.98
N ALA A 34 28.79 33.07 18.99
CA ALA A 34 27.76 32.67 18.04
C ALA A 34 26.61 31.93 18.74
N ARG A 35 26.94 31.06 19.70
CA ARG A 35 25.95 30.40 20.57
C ARG A 35 25.11 31.40 21.34
N GLN A 36 25.75 32.33 22.06
CA GLN A 36 25.04 33.34 22.85
C GLN A 36 24.14 34.23 21.99
N ARG A 37 24.60 34.60 20.78
CA ARG A 37 23.79 35.37 19.82
C ARG A 37 22.53 34.60 19.40
N LEU A 38 22.67 33.32 19.03
CA LEU A 38 21.54 32.52 18.58
C LEU A 38 20.51 32.25 19.70
N HIS A 39 20.98 31.86 20.89
CA HIS A 39 20.10 31.68 22.05
C HIS A 39 19.43 33.00 22.47
N GLY A 40 20.16 34.13 22.41
CA GLY A 40 19.63 35.46 22.67
C GLY A 40 18.58 35.89 21.66
N ALA A 41 18.81 35.63 20.37
CA ALA A 41 17.84 35.89 19.32
C ALA A 41 16.56 35.05 19.48
N LEU A 42 16.69 33.79 19.88
CA LEU A 42 15.54 32.92 20.15
C LEU A 42 14.72 33.39 21.37
N ALA A 43 15.40 33.73 22.48
CA ALA A 43 14.73 34.27 23.65
C ALA A 43 14.06 35.63 23.37
N GLY A 44 14.75 36.48 22.59
CA GLY A 44 14.24 37.77 22.11
C GLY A 44 13.00 37.58 21.25
N PHE A 45 13.02 36.64 20.30
CA PHE A 45 11.89 36.36 19.42
C PHE A 45 10.58 36.07 20.17
N TRP A 46 10.62 35.23 21.20
CA TRP A 46 9.43 34.87 22.00
C TRP A 46 8.97 35.98 22.95
N SER A 47 9.89 36.82 23.39
CA SER A 47 9.65 37.92 24.31
C SER A 47 9.30 39.25 23.61
N ASP A 48 9.49 39.31 22.29
CA ASP A 48 9.25 40.48 21.45
C ASP A 48 7.76 40.85 21.50
N PRO A 49 7.40 42.04 22.04
CA PRO A 49 6.03 42.51 22.06
C PRO A 49 5.63 43.00 20.65
N GLY A 50 4.51 42.50 20.15
CA GLY A 50 3.88 43.03 18.95
C GLY A 50 3.37 44.47 19.13
N PRO A 51 2.83 45.09 18.07
CA PRO A 51 2.28 46.45 18.11
C PRO A 51 1.18 46.64 19.18
N ASP A 52 0.47 45.56 19.53
CA ASP A 52 -0.59 45.54 20.54
C ASP A 52 -0.07 45.24 21.97
N GLY A 53 1.25 45.14 22.16
CA GLY A 53 1.89 44.84 23.44
C GLY A 53 1.87 43.35 23.85
N THR A 54 1.21 42.48 23.08
CA THR A 54 1.22 41.02 23.30
C THR A 54 2.52 40.41 22.81
N THR A 55 3.15 39.56 23.62
CA THR A 55 4.35 38.84 23.17
C THR A 55 4.01 37.75 22.15
N ARG A 56 4.96 37.37 21.28
CA ARG A 56 4.76 36.24 20.35
C ARG A 56 4.35 34.94 21.07
N LYS A 57 4.86 34.72 22.29
CA LYS A 57 4.42 33.59 23.15
C LYS A 57 2.93 33.66 23.51
N GLN A 58 2.42 34.85 23.88
CA GLN A 58 1.00 35.04 24.19
C GLN A 58 0.11 34.90 22.94
N GLN A 59 0.61 35.34 21.78
CA GLN A 59 -0.06 35.11 20.50
C GLN A 59 -0.16 33.62 20.19
N LEU A 60 0.92 32.85 20.39
CA LEU A 60 0.90 31.40 20.21
C LEU A 60 -0.09 30.70 21.16
N LEU A 61 -0.14 31.10 22.43
CA LEU A 61 -1.12 30.61 23.40
C LEU A 61 -2.57 30.86 22.93
N THR A 62 -2.84 32.05 22.40
CA THR A 62 -4.17 32.43 21.92
C THR A 62 -4.55 31.62 20.68
N LEU A 63 -3.65 31.49 19.71
CA LEU A 63 -3.87 30.69 18.50
C LEU A 63 -4.10 29.21 18.84
N HIS A 64 -3.33 28.65 19.77
CA HIS A 64 -3.49 27.26 20.18
C HIS A 64 -4.82 27.03 20.93
N ARG A 65 -5.26 27.99 21.75
CA ARG A 65 -6.59 27.95 22.38
C ARG A 65 -7.71 27.91 21.34
N GLU A 66 -7.66 28.80 20.35
CA GLU A 66 -8.63 28.85 19.25
C GLU A 66 -8.60 27.56 18.41
N GLN A 67 -7.42 26.97 18.22
CA GLN A 67 -7.25 25.70 17.51
C GLN A 67 -7.96 24.55 18.24
N LEU A 68 -7.84 24.46 19.57
CA LEU A 68 -8.55 23.44 20.36
C LEU A 68 -10.06 23.65 20.37
N PHE A 69 -10.54 24.90 20.44
CA PHE A 69 -11.98 25.18 20.28
C PHE A 69 -12.48 24.73 18.90
N ALA A 70 -11.73 25.05 17.84
CA ALA A 70 -12.06 24.62 16.49
C ALA A 70 -12.02 23.09 16.33
N GLU A 71 -11.07 22.39 16.99
CA GLU A 71 -11.05 20.92 17.04
C GLU A 71 -12.30 20.36 17.73
N VAL A 72 -12.71 20.92 18.87
CA VAL A 72 -13.93 20.51 19.57
C VAL A 72 -15.16 20.73 18.70
N ASP A 73 -15.31 21.90 18.07
CA ASP A 73 -16.43 22.22 17.17
C ASP A 73 -16.50 21.24 15.99
N LEU A 74 -15.35 20.98 15.34
CA LEU A 74 -15.24 20.08 14.21
C LEU A 74 -15.61 18.64 14.61
N ARG A 75 -15.13 18.17 15.77
CA ARG A 75 -15.40 16.79 16.21
C ARG A 75 -16.82 16.55 16.69
N ILE A 76 -17.50 17.58 17.20
CA ILE A 76 -18.95 17.52 17.45
C ILE A 76 -19.70 17.42 16.12
N ALA A 77 -19.33 18.22 15.12
CA ALA A 77 -19.95 18.18 13.78
C ALA A 77 -19.76 16.80 13.11
N ASP A 78 -18.56 16.22 13.23
CA ASP A 78 -18.25 14.87 12.77
C ASP A 78 -18.90 13.76 13.64
N GLN A 79 -19.50 14.10 14.79
CA GLN A 79 -19.98 13.18 15.83
C GLN A 79 -18.93 12.14 16.27
N THR A 80 -17.68 12.59 16.42
CA THR A 80 -16.55 11.79 16.93
C THR A 80 -16.12 12.21 18.34
N LEU A 81 -16.77 13.23 18.91
CA LEU A 81 -16.61 13.70 20.28
C LEU A 81 -17.99 13.81 20.90
N ASP A 82 -18.18 13.13 22.04
CA ASP A 82 -19.43 13.19 22.79
C ASP A 82 -19.65 14.55 23.47
N VAL A 83 -20.91 14.90 23.73
CA VAL A 83 -21.30 16.22 24.24
C VAL A 83 -20.73 16.48 25.64
N ASP A 84 -20.66 15.46 26.50
CA ASP A 84 -20.14 15.63 27.87
C ASP A 84 -18.63 15.83 27.87
N HIS A 85 -17.90 15.06 27.05
CA HIS A 85 -16.47 15.26 26.81
C HIS A 85 -16.15 16.63 26.22
N ALA A 86 -16.95 17.10 25.25
CA ALA A 86 -16.81 18.44 24.70
C ALA A 86 -17.03 19.52 25.76
N ARG A 87 -18.04 19.37 26.64
CA ARG A 87 -18.30 20.29 27.75
C ARG A 87 -17.13 20.35 28.72
N GLN A 88 -16.56 19.20 29.10
CA GLN A 88 -15.39 19.13 29.98
C GLN A 88 -14.20 19.89 29.38
N MET A 89 -13.88 19.66 28.10
CA MET A 89 -12.79 20.36 27.43
C MET A 89 -13.03 21.88 27.36
N ARG A 90 -14.22 22.31 26.91
CA ARG A 90 -14.56 23.75 26.85
C ARG A 90 -14.46 24.42 28.20
N THR A 91 -14.94 23.76 29.26
CA THR A 91 -14.84 24.26 30.63
C THR A 91 -13.38 24.50 31.03
N CYS A 92 -12.46 23.60 30.69
CA CYS A 92 -11.03 23.78 30.94
C CYS A 92 -10.40 24.90 30.09
N LEU A 93 -10.91 25.16 28.89
CA LEU A 93 -10.39 26.24 28.02
C LEU A 93 -10.93 27.63 28.42
N GLU A 94 -12.18 27.71 28.87
CA GLU A 94 -12.84 28.93 29.33
C GLU A 94 -12.44 29.31 30.77
N LEU A 95 -12.28 28.31 31.64
CA LEU A 95 -11.91 28.43 33.05
C LEU A 95 -10.60 27.66 33.33
N PRO A 96 -9.44 28.17 32.85
CA PRO A 96 -8.17 27.45 32.88
C PRO A 96 -7.73 27.03 34.28
N HIS A 97 -7.89 27.88 35.28
CA HIS A 97 -7.39 27.59 36.61
C HIS A 97 -8.40 26.76 37.44
N SER A 98 -7.89 25.88 38.31
CA SER A 98 -8.74 25.04 39.16
C SER A 98 -9.67 25.86 40.06
N TRP A 99 -9.19 26.98 40.61
CA TRP A 99 -9.97 27.86 41.50
C TRP A 99 -11.18 28.49 40.79
N GLN A 100 -11.11 28.73 39.49
CA GLN A 100 -12.21 29.29 38.69
C GLN A 100 -13.38 28.30 38.57
N ARG A 101 -13.10 26.99 38.62
CA ARG A 101 -14.09 25.91 38.44
C ARG A 101 -14.78 25.48 39.75
N ARG A 102 -14.40 26.06 40.90
CA ARG A 102 -14.95 25.68 42.23
C ARG A 102 -16.44 25.96 42.41
N HIS A 103 -17.02 26.82 41.58
CA HIS A 103 -18.46 27.08 41.59
C HIS A 103 -19.27 25.96 40.92
N LEU A 104 -18.63 25.08 40.14
CA LEU A 104 -19.29 23.98 39.44
C LEU A 104 -19.53 22.77 40.37
N PRO A 105 -20.62 22.00 40.18
CA PRO A 105 -20.86 20.74 40.88
C PRO A 105 -19.71 19.75 40.67
N GLN A 106 -19.39 18.91 41.66
CA GLN A 106 -18.26 17.97 41.60
C GLN A 106 -18.31 17.04 40.37
N GLN A 107 -19.50 16.61 39.97
CA GLN A 107 -19.74 15.76 38.80
C GLN A 107 -19.44 16.44 37.45
N GLN A 108 -19.47 17.78 37.42
CA GLN A 108 -19.23 18.59 36.23
C GLN A 108 -17.94 19.41 36.36
N ARG A 109 -17.15 19.17 37.40
CA ARG A 109 -15.90 19.89 37.67
C ARG A 109 -14.73 19.07 37.13
N PRO A 110 -14.21 19.38 35.93
CA PRO A 110 -13.04 18.70 35.42
C PRO A 110 -11.81 19.06 36.27
N GLN A 111 -10.99 18.06 36.56
CA GLN A 111 -9.67 18.17 37.18
C GLN A 111 -8.59 17.80 36.16
N ILE A 112 -7.41 18.40 36.27
CA ILE A 112 -6.31 18.25 35.32
C ILE A 112 -5.15 17.53 36.01
N TYR A 113 -4.54 16.58 35.31
CA TYR A 113 -3.41 15.79 35.79
C TYR A 113 -2.30 15.68 34.74
N ARG A 114 -1.06 15.60 35.21
CA ARG A 114 0.14 15.35 34.40
C ARG A 114 0.53 13.88 34.51
N PRO A 115 0.69 13.15 33.41
CA PRO A 115 1.25 11.80 33.44
C PRO A 115 2.71 11.86 33.93
N LEU A 116 3.02 11.15 35.02
CA LEU A 116 4.33 11.08 35.66
C LEU A 116 4.91 9.67 35.48
N LEU A 117 6.10 9.60 34.87
CA LEU A 117 6.86 8.37 34.68
C LEU A 117 7.95 8.27 35.75
N GLU A 118 8.09 7.09 36.35
CA GLU A 118 9.07 6.81 37.40
C GLU A 118 9.85 5.51 37.13
N SER A 119 11.15 5.53 37.41
CA SER A 119 12.06 4.39 37.37
C SER A 119 12.90 4.34 38.64
N SER A 120 13.18 3.15 39.15
CA SER A 120 13.91 2.99 40.42
C SER A 120 15.43 2.95 40.24
N ARG A 121 15.92 2.38 39.11
CA ARG A 121 17.35 2.25 38.80
C ARG A 121 17.64 2.48 37.30
N PRO A 122 18.34 3.57 36.91
CA PRO A 122 18.66 4.72 37.77
C PRO A 122 17.37 5.37 38.29
N ASN A 123 17.44 6.00 39.48
CA ASN A 123 16.31 6.75 40.00
C ASN A 123 16.03 7.93 39.04
N TRP A 124 14.92 7.85 38.34
CA TRP A 124 14.55 8.80 37.30
C TRP A 124 13.05 9.08 37.39
N ARG A 125 12.69 10.34 37.24
CA ARG A 125 11.30 10.80 37.23
C ARG A 125 11.15 11.91 36.21
N SER A 126 10.15 11.81 35.35
CA SER A 126 9.81 12.88 34.41
C SER A 126 8.33 12.84 34.05
N TYR A 127 7.79 14.02 33.72
CA TYR A 127 6.43 14.11 33.19
C TYR A 127 6.41 13.80 31.70
N LEU A 128 5.30 13.28 31.22
CA LEU A 128 5.05 13.17 29.79
C LEU A 128 4.75 14.57 29.23
N HIS A 129 5.79 15.25 28.72
CA HIS A 129 5.69 16.62 28.24
C HIS A 129 4.68 16.75 27.09
N GLY A 130 3.91 17.84 27.12
CA GLY A 130 2.88 18.13 26.12
C GLY A 130 1.59 17.31 26.26
N ALA A 131 1.48 16.38 27.22
CA ALA A 131 0.31 15.56 27.46
C ALA A 131 -0.32 15.84 28.84
N LEU A 132 -1.63 16.07 28.86
CA LEU A 132 -2.42 16.36 30.06
C LEU A 132 -3.68 15.50 30.07
N VAL A 133 -4.06 15.00 31.25
CA VAL A 133 -5.27 14.19 31.45
C VAL A 133 -6.33 15.02 32.16
N ILE A 134 -7.54 15.02 31.63
CA ILE A 134 -8.69 15.69 32.23
C ILE A 134 -9.70 14.62 32.66
N THR A 135 -10.13 14.66 33.91
CA THR A 135 -11.11 13.71 34.46
C THR A 135 -12.08 14.40 35.42
N VAL A 136 -13.28 13.87 35.55
CA VAL A 136 -14.30 14.31 36.50
C VAL A 136 -14.40 13.36 37.68
N ASN A 137 -15.01 13.79 38.79
CA ASN A 137 -15.16 13.02 40.04
C ASN A 137 -13.85 12.69 40.78
N ALA A 138 -12.72 13.22 40.34
CA ALA A 138 -11.45 13.02 41.03
C ALA A 138 -11.21 14.05 42.17
N PRO A 139 -10.53 13.66 43.26
CA PRO A 139 -10.17 14.57 44.33
C PRO A 139 -9.15 15.63 43.87
N GLU A 140 -9.37 16.89 44.29
CA GLU A 140 -8.44 18.00 44.06
C GLU A 140 -7.18 17.81 44.92
N GLY A 141 -5.99 17.98 44.34
CA GLY A 141 -4.72 18.00 45.08
C GLY A 141 -4.10 16.64 45.43
N SER A 142 -4.67 15.52 44.94
CA SER A 142 -4.12 14.18 45.17
C SER A 142 -3.44 13.61 43.94
N LEU A 143 -2.34 12.88 44.14
CA LEU A 143 -1.78 11.97 43.14
C LEU A 143 -2.78 10.83 42.91
N LEU A 144 -3.13 10.55 41.66
CA LEU A 144 -4.06 9.45 41.33
C LEU A 144 -3.33 8.23 40.80
N GLU A 145 -3.83 7.08 41.22
CA GLU A 145 -3.62 5.79 40.58
C GLU A 145 -4.75 5.46 39.60
N PRO A 146 -4.52 4.54 38.63
CA PRO A 146 -5.43 4.32 37.50
C PRO A 146 -6.85 3.88 37.86
N ARG A 147 -7.04 3.30 39.07
CA ARG A 147 -8.32 2.75 39.56
C ARG A 147 -9.01 3.65 40.58
N ASP A 148 -8.46 4.83 40.86
CA ASP A 148 -8.99 5.74 41.89
C ASP A 148 -10.25 6.49 41.43
N THR A 149 -10.51 6.54 40.12
CA THR A 149 -11.69 7.19 39.54
C THR A 149 -12.29 6.34 38.42
N ASP A 150 -13.62 6.19 38.48
CA ASP A 150 -14.44 5.58 37.43
C ASP A 150 -14.98 6.62 36.44
N GLY A 151 -14.59 7.90 36.58
CA GLY A 151 -15.01 8.98 35.69
C GLY A 151 -14.40 8.88 34.29
N GLN A 152 -15.12 9.42 33.30
CA GLN A 152 -14.61 9.62 31.95
C GLN A 152 -13.27 10.37 31.96
N ALA A 153 -12.40 10.04 31.01
CA ALA A 153 -11.08 10.63 30.91
C ALA A 153 -10.78 11.14 29.50
N LEU A 154 -10.17 12.32 29.43
CA LEU A 154 -9.69 12.96 28.22
C LEU A 154 -8.16 13.04 28.27
N LEU A 155 -7.49 12.67 27.19
CA LEU A 155 -6.09 12.97 26.98
C LEU A 155 -5.98 14.13 25.99
N CYS A 156 -5.37 15.24 26.42
CA CYS A 156 -5.07 16.38 25.56
C CYS A 156 -3.56 16.39 25.34
N SER A 157 -3.11 16.21 24.08
CA SER A 157 -1.68 16.16 23.77
C SER A 157 -1.32 16.96 22.53
N LEU A 158 -0.12 17.55 22.51
CA LEU A 158 0.39 18.23 21.31
C LEU A 158 0.56 17.27 20.11
N SER A 159 0.91 16.01 20.39
CA SER A 159 1.16 15.01 19.34
C SER A 159 -0.10 14.35 18.75
N HIS A 160 -1.25 14.41 19.42
CA HIS A 160 -2.47 13.73 18.97
C HIS A 160 -3.75 14.57 19.07
N GLY A 161 -3.71 15.77 19.65
CA GLY A 161 -4.91 16.56 19.95
C GLY A 161 -5.70 15.96 21.10
N ILE A 162 -7.02 15.91 20.94
CA ILE A 162 -7.95 15.42 21.97
C ILE A 162 -8.20 13.91 21.78
N GLU A 163 -8.12 13.12 22.83
CA GLU A 163 -8.53 11.70 22.83
C GLU A 163 -9.48 11.43 24.01
N THR A 164 -10.46 10.55 23.82
CA THR A 164 -11.54 10.27 24.80
C THR A 164 -11.52 8.81 25.22
N TYR A 165 -11.74 8.55 26.51
CA TYR A 165 -11.73 7.21 27.11
C TYR A 165 -12.89 7.04 28.08
N THR A 166 -13.39 5.81 28.22
CA THR A 166 -14.52 5.54 29.10
C THR A 166 -14.18 5.67 30.59
N SER A 167 -12.92 5.44 30.95
CA SER A 167 -12.40 5.60 32.31
C SER A 167 -10.90 5.92 32.34
N LEU A 168 -10.39 6.37 33.48
CA LEU A 168 -8.95 6.56 33.69
C LEU A 168 -8.17 5.24 33.53
N ALA A 169 -8.73 4.12 33.95
CA ALA A 169 -8.10 2.80 33.82
C ALA A 169 -7.92 2.38 32.35
N GLU A 170 -8.88 2.71 31.47
CA GLU A 170 -8.76 2.46 30.03
C GLU A 170 -7.68 3.34 29.40
N LEU A 171 -7.68 4.64 29.71
CA LEU A 171 -6.64 5.59 29.29
C LEU A 171 -5.25 5.13 29.74
N HIS A 172 -5.13 4.68 31.00
CA HIS A 172 -3.88 4.20 31.57
C HIS A 172 -3.36 2.97 30.83
N THR A 173 -4.22 1.97 30.60
CA THR A 173 -3.84 0.78 29.85
C THR A 173 -3.35 1.14 28.45
N GLU A 174 -4.01 2.10 27.81
CA GLU A 174 -3.67 2.55 26.47
C GLU A 174 -2.32 3.28 26.42
N LEU A 175 -2.07 4.22 27.35
CA LEU A 175 -0.78 4.90 27.47
C LEU A 175 0.36 3.94 27.77
N CYS A 176 0.16 2.98 28.68
CA CYS A 176 1.16 1.96 28.99
C CYS A 176 1.50 1.11 27.75
N GLU A 177 0.50 0.71 26.96
CA GLU A 177 0.75 -0.05 25.73
C GLU A 177 1.39 0.79 24.61
N ARG A 178 1.16 2.11 24.55
CA ARG A 178 1.82 3.02 23.59
C ARG A 178 3.27 3.29 23.94
N LEU A 179 3.55 3.54 25.22
CA LEU A 179 4.90 3.77 25.72
C LEU A 179 5.78 2.53 25.57
N ASP A 180 5.18 1.35 25.66
CA ASP A 180 5.84 0.07 25.38
C ASP A 180 6.18 -0.15 23.89
N ASP A 181 5.36 0.35 22.95
CA ASP A 181 5.62 0.19 21.52
C ASP A 181 6.70 1.20 21.03
N PRO A 182 7.84 0.74 20.49
CA PRO A 182 8.94 1.63 20.06
C PRO A 182 8.55 2.66 18.99
N LEU A 183 7.48 2.41 18.24
CA LEU A 183 6.99 3.33 17.21
C LEU A 183 5.93 4.28 17.75
N GLN A 184 5.03 3.82 18.64
CA GLN A 184 3.97 4.66 19.22
C GLN A 184 4.46 5.52 20.39
N SER A 185 5.54 5.09 21.05
CA SER A 185 6.22 5.85 22.10
C SER A 185 6.91 7.10 21.57
N LYS A 186 7.44 7.07 20.33
CA LYS A 186 8.17 8.20 19.72
C LYS A 186 7.37 9.51 19.76
N PRO A 187 6.12 9.59 19.26
CA PRO A 187 5.34 10.84 19.34
C PRO A 187 4.93 11.25 20.77
N LEU A 188 4.88 10.32 21.73
CA LEU A 188 4.60 10.67 23.13
C LEU A 188 5.82 11.23 23.85
N LEU A 189 7.01 10.72 23.50
CA LEU A 189 8.28 11.06 24.14
C LEU A 189 9.09 12.10 23.36
N HIS A 190 8.61 12.57 22.20
CA HIS A 190 9.36 13.49 21.32
C HIS A 190 9.75 14.81 21.99
N LEU A 191 9.03 15.24 23.04
CA LEU A 191 9.34 16.44 23.80
C LEU A 191 10.37 16.22 24.94
N LEU A 192 10.79 14.97 25.19
CA LEU A 192 11.95 14.69 26.04
C LEU A 192 13.21 15.03 25.25
N ASN A 193 14.09 15.80 25.88
CA ASN A 193 15.20 16.47 25.22
C ASN A 193 16.32 15.55 24.72
N ASN A 194 16.68 14.54 25.52
CA ASN A 194 17.77 13.62 25.23
C ASN A 194 17.22 12.25 24.83
N GLU A 195 17.90 11.57 23.91
CA GLU A 195 17.57 10.18 23.55
C GLU A 195 17.63 9.26 24.79
N GLU A 196 18.55 9.52 25.72
CA GLU A 196 18.62 8.83 27.01
C GLU A 196 17.34 8.99 27.85
N ASP A 197 16.78 10.20 27.95
CA ASP A 197 15.54 10.44 28.70
C ASP A 197 14.33 9.80 28.01
N ALA A 198 14.32 9.79 26.67
CA ALA A 198 13.30 9.06 25.92
C ALA A 198 13.41 7.54 26.17
N GLU A 199 14.62 6.98 26.22
CA GLU A 199 14.84 5.58 26.58
C GLU A 199 14.47 5.28 28.04
N HIS A 200 14.80 6.17 28.99
CA HIS A 200 14.34 6.05 30.38
C HIS A 200 12.81 6.09 30.46
N GLY A 201 12.15 6.95 29.68
CA GLY A 201 10.70 7.01 29.57
C GLY A 201 10.08 5.73 28.99
N ARG A 202 10.71 5.10 27.99
CA ARG A 202 10.28 3.78 27.46
C ARG A 202 10.48 2.65 28.46
N HIS A 203 11.50 2.75 29.31
CA HIS A 203 11.83 1.78 30.34
C HIS A 203 11.25 2.11 31.72
N ALA A 204 10.32 3.07 31.79
CA ALA A 204 9.66 3.44 33.03
C ALA A 204 8.95 2.25 33.69
N GLU A 205 9.06 2.17 35.01
CA GLU A 205 8.48 1.08 35.80
C GLU A 205 7.06 1.42 36.26
N ARG A 206 6.74 2.70 36.43
CA ARG A 206 5.44 3.17 36.92
C ARG A 206 4.96 4.41 36.16
N LEU A 207 3.63 4.48 35.97
CA LEU A 207 2.92 5.63 35.44
C LEU A 207 1.85 6.08 36.43
N ARG A 208 1.93 7.34 36.87
CA ARG A 208 1.00 7.97 37.83
C ARG A 208 0.46 9.29 37.28
N TYR A 209 -0.53 9.88 37.96
CA TYR A 209 -1.17 11.12 37.51
C TYR A 209 -1.09 12.19 38.61
N ASP A 210 -0.21 13.17 38.40
CA ASP A 210 0.03 14.27 39.34
C ASP A 210 -0.93 15.45 39.09
N TRP A 211 -1.56 15.96 40.13
CA TRP A 211 -2.59 17.00 40.00
C TRP A 211 -1.99 18.35 39.56
N PHE A 212 -2.69 19.04 38.66
CA PHE A 212 -2.25 20.31 38.10
C PHE A 212 -3.33 21.41 38.23
N ALA A 213 -2.95 22.53 38.85
CA ALA A 213 -3.87 23.60 39.22
C ALA A 213 -3.99 24.76 38.20
N TYR A 214 -3.02 24.88 37.29
CA TYR A 214 -2.83 26.05 36.43
C TYR A 214 -3.37 25.82 35.00
N ASP A 215 -3.14 26.79 34.10
CA ASP A 215 -3.59 26.72 32.71
C ASP A 215 -2.88 25.57 31.96
N LEU A 216 -3.68 24.69 31.36
CA LEU A 216 -3.21 23.54 30.60
C LEU A 216 -2.39 23.95 29.37
N LEU A 217 -2.76 25.05 28.71
CA LEU A 217 -2.11 25.55 27.51
C LEU A 217 -0.77 26.17 27.84
N GLU A 218 -0.71 26.89 28.96
CA GLU A 218 0.53 27.48 29.43
C GLU A 218 1.57 26.42 29.74
N GLU A 219 1.20 25.31 30.41
CA GLU A 219 2.10 24.18 30.63
C GLU A 219 2.57 23.56 29.30
N GLN A 220 1.68 23.33 28.33
CA GLN A 220 2.06 22.74 27.04
C GLN A 220 3.05 23.64 26.26
N ILE A 221 2.78 24.94 26.19
CA ILE A 221 3.64 25.89 25.47
C ILE A 221 4.97 26.09 26.21
N GLU A 222 4.97 26.21 27.53
CA GLU A 222 6.23 26.33 28.29
C GLU A 222 7.11 25.11 28.10
N ARG A 223 6.55 23.90 28.16
CA ARG A 223 7.31 22.67 27.89
C ARG A 223 7.83 22.62 26.46
N LEU A 224 7.03 23.03 25.49
CA LEU A 224 7.46 23.10 24.09
C LEU A 224 8.66 24.04 23.91
N LEU A 225 8.60 25.24 24.50
CA LEU A 225 9.67 26.24 24.41
C LEU A 225 10.92 25.83 25.21
N ASP A 226 10.75 25.17 26.35
CA ASP A 226 11.85 24.56 27.11
C ASP A 226 12.57 23.51 26.26
N THR A 227 11.82 22.58 25.67
CA THR A 227 12.38 21.56 24.78
C THR A 227 13.08 22.18 23.58
N GLN A 228 12.53 23.25 22.97
CA GLN A 228 13.20 23.98 21.87
C GLN A 228 14.58 24.50 22.30
N ARG A 229 14.65 25.15 23.48
CA ARG A 229 15.91 25.68 24.02
C ARG A 229 16.93 24.57 24.30
N GLN A 230 16.46 23.44 24.81
CA GLN A 230 17.32 22.32 25.14
C GLN A 230 17.81 21.56 23.90
N ARG A 231 16.95 21.32 22.89
CA ARG A 231 17.34 20.72 21.60
C ARG A 231 18.40 21.57 20.90
N LEU A 232 18.23 22.89 20.92
CA LEU A 232 19.24 23.83 20.40
C LEU A 232 20.58 23.70 21.13
N ASN A 233 20.53 23.49 22.44
CA ASN A 233 21.71 23.30 23.27
C ASN A 233 22.44 21.98 22.92
N SER A 234 21.71 20.86 22.85
CA SER A 234 22.28 19.54 22.52
C SER A 234 22.87 19.52 21.10
N ALA A 235 22.15 20.08 20.13
CA ALA A 235 22.61 20.18 18.73
C ALA A 235 23.94 20.96 18.58
N TRP A 236 24.24 21.88 19.52
CA TRP A 236 25.50 22.61 19.55
C TRP A 236 26.69 21.77 20.01
N PHE A 237 26.48 20.80 20.92
CA PHE A 237 27.56 20.02 21.54
C PHE A 237 27.90 18.71 20.80
N GLU A 238 26.99 18.14 20.03
CA GLU A 238 27.16 16.85 19.32
C GLU A 238 28.02 16.96 18.01
N GLY A 239 29.06 17.79 17.97
CA GLY A 239 29.71 18.22 16.71
C GLY A 239 30.83 17.33 16.13
N GLN A 240 30.55 16.53 15.09
CA GLN A 240 31.47 16.26 13.97
C GLN A 240 31.33 17.36 12.89
N HIS A 241 32.44 17.77 12.26
CA HIS A 241 32.50 18.88 11.30
C HIS A 241 31.77 18.55 9.98
N GLY A 242 30.70 19.28 9.63
CA GLY A 242 30.09 19.24 8.29
C GLY A 242 28.61 19.64 8.16
N GLN A 243 27.77 19.39 9.18
CA GLN A 243 26.30 19.58 9.12
C GLN A 243 25.71 20.31 10.33
N LEU A 244 26.48 21.20 10.99
CA LEU A 244 26.01 21.92 12.18
C LEU A 244 24.80 22.81 11.87
N MET A 245 24.80 23.48 10.72
CA MET A 245 23.77 24.43 10.31
C MET A 245 22.37 23.83 10.22
N ASP A 246 22.25 22.73 9.47
CA ASP A 246 20.97 22.06 9.27
C ASP A 246 20.43 21.50 10.59
N ARG A 247 21.32 21.00 11.46
CA ARG A 247 20.92 20.52 12.81
C ARG A 247 20.40 21.64 13.70
N LEU A 248 21.07 22.79 13.74
CA LEU A 248 20.62 23.95 14.53
C LEU A 248 19.27 24.47 14.02
N ASN A 249 19.11 24.59 12.70
CA ASN A 249 17.84 25.02 12.11
C ASN A 249 16.71 24.00 12.37
N ASN A 250 17.01 22.70 12.30
CA ASN A 250 16.03 21.65 12.65
C ASN A 250 15.66 21.68 14.14
N ALA A 251 16.62 21.96 15.04
CA ALA A 251 16.36 22.04 16.48
C ALA A 251 15.49 23.25 16.86
N ILE A 252 15.55 24.36 16.11
CA ILE A 252 14.73 25.56 16.33
C ILE A 252 13.31 25.40 15.77
N ASN A 253 13.10 24.53 14.77
CA ASN A 253 11.81 24.39 14.11
C ASN A 253 10.75 23.77 15.04
N LEU A 254 9.59 24.44 15.18
CA LEU A 254 8.45 23.96 15.96
C LEU A 254 7.23 23.57 15.11
N LYS A 255 7.33 23.68 13.78
CA LYS A 255 6.15 23.52 12.90
C LYS A 255 5.48 22.14 13.03
N GLU A 256 6.26 21.10 13.28
CA GLU A 256 5.73 19.74 13.43
C GLU A 256 5.12 19.47 14.81
N ASP A 257 5.51 20.23 15.84
CA ASP A 257 5.16 19.99 17.24
C ASP A 257 3.84 20.68 17.66
N ILE A 258 3.44 21.79 17.01
CA ILE A 258 2.25 22.58 17.38
C ILE A 258 1.22 22.78 16.25
N GLY A 259 1.47 22.19 15.07
CA GLY A 259 0.57 22.30 13.91
C GLY A 259 -0.71 21.46 14.02
N ALA A 260 -1.72 21.81 13.22
CA ALA A 260 -3.01 21.10 13.15
C ALA A 260 -2.90 19.67 12.57
N LYS A 261 -1.75 19.32 11.97
CA LYS A 261 -1.50 18.02 11.34
C LYS A 261 -1.75 16.85 12.29
N ALA A 262 -1.36 16.96 13.56
CA ALA A 262 -1.60 15.94 14.58
C ALA A 262 -3.10 15.73 14.84
N ALA A 263 -3.82 16.81 15.17
CA ALA A 263 -5.26 16.78 15.40
C ALA A 263 -6.05 16.27 14.18
N LEU A 264 -5.68 16.70 12.97
CA LEU A 264 -6.33 16.24 11.74
C LEU A 264 -6.08 14.75 11.45
N LYS A 265 -4.86 14.25 11.69
CA LYS A 265 -4.59 12.80 11.62
C LYS A 265 -5.47 12.03 12.60
N THR A 266 -5.68 12.57 13.80
CA THR A 266 -6.57 11.97 14.80
C THR A 266 -8.02 11.95 14.33
N ARG A 267 -8.52 13.10 13.83
CA ARG A 267 -9.85 13.23 13.21
C ARG A 267 -10.07 12.18 12.13
N TYR A 268 -9.20 12.10 11.12
CA TYR A 268 -9.36 11.15 10.02
C TYR A 268 -9.35 9.69 10.49
N SER A 269 -8.54 9.37 11.51
CA SER A 269 -8.53 8.04 12.11
C SER A 269 -9.86 7.70 12.80
N LEU A 270 -10.45 8.66 13.52
CA LEU A 270 -11.74 8.48 14.20
C LEU A 270 -12.92 8.43 13.22
N LEU A 271 -12.90 9.24 12.17
CA LEU A 271 -13.87 9.17 11.07
C LEU A 271 -13.81 7.80 10.38
N LEU A 272 -12.60 7.29 10.13
CA LEU A 272 -12.42 5.93 9.61
C LEU A 272 -13.04 4.90 10.55
N GLU A 273 -12.78 4.96 11.86
CA GLU A 273 -13.33 4.04 12.87
C GLU A 273 -14.87 4.08 12.91
N LYS A 274 -15.44 5.29 12.95
CA LYS A 274 -16.90 5.52 12.98
C LYS A 274 -17.62 4.89 11.79
N HIS A 275 -17.01 4.95 10.61
CA HIS A 275 -17.56 4.43 9.35
C HIS A 275 -17.10 3.00 9.01
N LEU A 276 -16.37 2.31 9.90
CA LEU A 276 -16.06 0.89 9.69
C LEU A 276 -17.37 0.08 9.60
N PRO A 277 -17.48 -0.93 8.72
CA PRO A 277 -18.64 -1.81 8.71
C PRO A 277 -18.76 -2.57 10.03
N SER A 278 -19.98 -2.99 10.34
CA SER A 278 -20.28 -3.79 11.53
C SER A 278 -19.47 -5.09 11.57
N TRP A 279 -19.29 -5.77 10.44
CA TRP A 279 -18.48 -6.99 10.37
C TRP A 279 -17.02 -6.74 10.78
N LEU A 280 -16.44 -5.60 10.41
CA LEU A 280 -15.05 -5.26 10.74
C LEU A 280 -14.92 -4.84 12.21
N ARG A 281 -15.85 -4.02 12.73
CA ARG A 281 -15.89 -3.66 14.16
C ARG A 281 -16.01 -4.88 15.08
N ASN A 282 -16.79 -5.87 14.66
CA ASN A 282 -17.04 -7.10 15.42
C ASN A 282 -16.01 -8.20 15.12
N THR A 283 -15.02 -7.95 14.25
CA THR A 283 -13.99 -8.94 13.94
C THR A 283 -13.06 -9.12 15.14
N THR A 284 -12.62 -10.35 15.39
CA THR A 284 -11.64 -10.63 16.45
C THR A 284 -10.33 -9.89 16.20
N ARG A 285 -9.52 -9.67 17.24
CA ARG A 285 -8.20 -9.03 17.11
C ARG A 285 -7.33 -9.73 16.06
N GLN A 286 -7.31 -11.06 16.06
CA GLN A 286 -6.62 -11.88 15.07
C GLN A 286 -7.16 -11.66 13.64
N GLY A 287 -8.48 -11.48 13.49
CA GLY A 287 -9.07 -11.23 12.19
C GLY A 287 -8.72 -9.87 11.60
N LEU A 288 -8.73 -8.82 12.43
CA LEU A 288 -8.31 -7.48 12.04
C LEU A 288 -6.84 -7.46 11.62
N SER A 289 -6.02 -8.11 12.42
CA SER A 289 -4.61 -8.34 12.17
C SER A 289 -4.36 -9.02 10.82
N HIS A 290 -5.09 -10.10 10.53
CA HIS A 290 -5.03 -10.81 9.24
C HIS A 290 -5.45 -9.92 8.06
N ILE A 291 -6.54 -9.13 8.18
CA ILE A 291 -6.98 -8.20 7.13
C ILE A 291 -5.91 -7.14 6.86
N MET A 292 -5.40 -6.48 7.90
CA MET A 292 -4.36 -5.47 7.75
C MET A 292 -3.07 -6.03 7.14
N GLN A 293 -2.68 -7.25 7.52
CA GLN A 293 -1.56 -7.95 6.90
C GLN A 293 -1.77 -8.12 5.39
N THR A 294 -2.96 -8.55 4.96
CA THR A 294 -3.24 -8.71 3.53
C THR A 294 -3.25 -7.38 2.78
N MET A 295 -3.77 -6.30 3.38
CA MET A 295 -3.70 -4.94 2.81
C MET A 295 -2.25 -4.47 2.61
N GLN A 296 -1.40 -4.71 3.61
CA GLN A 296 0.03 -4.40 3.50
C GLN A 296 0.72 -5.22 2.40
N GLN A 297 0.31 -6.46 2.17
CA GLN A 297 0.83 -7.25 1.05
C GLN A 297 0.46 -6.64 -0.30
N VAL A 298 -0.73 -6.06 -0.44
CA VAL A 298 -1.17 -5.36 -1.66
C VAL A 298 -0.32 -4.12 -1.91
N VAL A 299 -0.12 -3.29 -0.87
CA VAL A 299 0.77 -2.13 -0.92
C VAL A 299 2.16 -2.53 -1.39
N LEU A 300 2.79 -3.50 -0.70
CA LEU A 300 4.16 -3.93 -1.02
C LEU A 300 4.27 -4.52 -2.43
N ALA A 301 3.26 -5.28 -2.87
CA ALA A 301 3.21 -5.79 -4.23
C ALA A 301 3.13 -4.64 -5.26
N THR A 302 2.44 -3.55 -4.91
CA THR A 302 2.31 -2.36 -5.74
C THR A 302 3.59 -1.54 -5.77
N GLU A 303 4.23 -1.31 -4.62
CA GLU A 303 5.53 -0.62 -4.55
C GLU A 303 6.63 -1.39 -5.31
N ARG A 304 6.64 -2.72 -5.23
CA ARG A 304 7.56 -3.55 -6.04
C ARG A 304 7.25 -3.49 -7.54
N ALA A 305 6.00 -3.24 -7.89
CA ALA A 305 5.55 -3.05 -9.26
C ALA A 305 5.78 -1.61 -9.76
N THR A 306 6.32 -0.70 -8.95
CA THR A 306 6.72 0.64 -9.39
C THR A 306 8.23 0.69 -9.55
N ALA A 307 8.72 0.41 -10.76
CA ALA A 307 10.12 0.57 -11.13
C ALA A 307 10.32 1.88 -11.93
N PRO A 308 11.32 2.72 -11.62
CA PRO A 308 11.61 3.90 -12.40
C PRO A 308 11.98 3.52 -13.84
N GLY A 309 11.36 4.18 -14.83
CA GLY A 309 11.67 4.01 -16.26
C GLY A 309 10.96 2.86 -16.98
N ILE A 310 10.24 1.96 -16.29
CA ILE A 310 9.46 0.90 -16.95
C ILE A 310 8.00 1.34 -17.10
N LEU A 311 7.54 1.50 -18.35
CA LEU A 311 6.15 1.87 -18.65
C LEU A 311 5.16 0.81 -18.15
N ASN A 312 4.09 1.22 -17.47
CA ASN A 312 2.98 0.31 -17.18
C ASN A 312 2.20 -0.06 -18.46
N LEU A 313 1.33 -1.08 -18.43
CA LEU A 313 0.64 -1.58 -19.63
C LEU A 313 -0.14 -0.48 -20.37
N SER A 314 -0.80 0.42 -19.63
CA SER A 314 -1.55 1.53 -20.24
C SER A 314 -0.65 2.59 -20.86
N GLN A 315 0.48 2.94 -20.22
CA GLN A 315 1.46 3.86 -20.77
C GLN A 315 2.14 3.26 -22.01
N PHE A 316 2.44 1.95 -21.96
CA PHE A 316 2.96 1.22 -23.12
C PHE A 316 1.97 1.26 -24.28
N GLN A 317 0.66 1.07 -24.04
CA GLN A 317 -0.38 1.17 -25.07
C GLN A 317 -0.55 2.58 -25.62
N GLN A 318 -0.49 3.61 -24.77
CA GLN A 318 -0.59 5.00 -25.21
C GLN A 318 0.58 5.36 -26.13
N GLN A 319 1.79 4.93 -25.76
CA GLN A 319 2.99 5.18 -26.53
C GLN A 319 3.08 4.33 -27.81
N HIS A 320 2.70 3.04 -27.73
CA HIS A 320 2.83 2.08 -28.82
C HIS A 320 1.47 1.66 -29.36
N ASN A 321 0.57 2.62 -29.57
CA ASN A 321 -0.71 2.35 -30.23
C ASN A 321 -0.47 1.90 -31.68
N VAL A 322 -1.41 1.15 -32.26
CA VAL A 322 -1.26 0.51 -33.59
C VAL A 322 -0.86 1.53 -34.65
N LEU A 323 -1.45 2.73 -34.61
CA LEU A 323 -1.27 3.77 -35.60
C LEU A 323 0.09 4.48 -35.46
N ALA A 324 0.53 4.79 -34.24
CA ALA A 324 1.86 5.33 -33.95
C ALA A 324 2.96 4.34 -34.34
N TRP A 325 2.79 3.06 -34.00
CA TRP A 325 3.70 1.99 -34.42
C TRP A 325 3.74 1.84 -35.94
N THR A 326 2.59 1.92 -36.61
CA THR A 326 2.50 1.82 -38.08
C THR A 326 3.24 2.97 -38.74
N ARG A 327 3.07 4.20 -38.24
CA ARG A 327 3.78 5.40 -38.73
C ARG A 327 5.29 5.27 -38.58
N GLU A 328 5.76 4.85 -37.41
CA GLU A 328 7.18 4.65 -37.15
C GLU A 328 7.79 3.61 -38.10
N ARG A 329 7.09 2.49 -38.35
CA ARG A 329 7.53 1.44 -39.26
C ARG A 329 7.54 1.87 -40.71
N LEU A 330 6.48 2.54 -41.17
CA LEU A 330 6.41 3.10 -42.52
C LEU A 330 7.51 4.13 -42.76
N GLN A 331 7.71 5.07 -41.82
CA GLN A 331 8.75 6.08 -41.91
C GLN A 331 10.15 5.44 -41.93
N THR A 332 10.38 4.42 -41.09
CA THR A 332 11.66 3.68 -41.08
C THR A 332 11.90 2.95 -42.40
N ARG A 333 10.89 2.29 -42.96
CA ARG A 333 11.00 1.59 -44.25
C ARG A 333 11.25 2.55 -45.41
N ILE A 334 10.46 3.62 -45.51
CA ILE A 334 10.63 4.66 -46.55
C ILE A 334 12.02 5.30 -46.44
N ARG A 335 12.47 5.60 -45.22
CA ARG A 335 13.83 6.12 -45.00
C ARG A 335 14.90 5.13 -45.41
N ASN A 336 14.75 3.85 -45.11
CA ASN A 336 15.76 2.85 -45.44
C ASN A 336 15.80 2.51 -46.94
N ASP A 337 14.63 2.45 -47.59
CA ASP A 337 14.52 2.03 -49.00
C ASP A 337 14.77 3.20 -49.97
N LEU A 338 14.31 4.40 -49.62
CA LEU A 338 14.33 5.58 -50.50
C LEU A 338 15.25 6.70 -50.00
N ASN A 339 15.80 6.59 -48.78
CA ASN A 339 16.62 7.62 -48.14
C ASN A 339 15.92 9.00 -47.98
N VAL A 340 14.59 8.97 -47.86
CA VAL A 340 13.75 10.16 -47.67
C VAL A 340 13.04 10.10 -46.31
N VAL A 341 13.00 11.23 -45.60
CA VAL A 341 12.21 11.38 -44.38
C VAL A 341 10.86 11.99 -44.76
N LEU A 342 9.81 11.17 -44.75
CA LEU A 342 8.43 11.59 -45.03
C LEU A 342 7.52 11.10 -43.92
N ASP A 343 6.57 11.93 -43.52
CA ASP A 343 5.54 11.59 -42.55
C ASP A 343 4.39 10.83 -43.24
N PRO A 344 4.11 9.57 -42.87
CA PRO A 344 3.12 8.75 -43.57
C PRO A 344 1.69 9.32 -43.57
N GLU A 345 1.34 10.15 -42.58
CA GLU A 345 0.03 10.82 -42.52
C GLU A 345 -0.15 11.92 -43.59
N GLN A 346 0.96 12.43 -44.14
CA GLN A 346 0.96 13.44 -45.18
C GLN A 346 0.98 12.83 -46.59
N VAL A 347 1.20 11.52 -46.72
CA VAL A 347 1.13 10.81 -48.01
C VAL A 347 -0.31 10.36 -48.26
N ARG A 348 -0.92 10.88 -49.34
CA ARG A 348 -2.30 10.56 -49.76
C ARG A 348 -2.30 9.62 -50.95
N VAL A 349 -3.04 8.52 -50.84
CA VAL A 349 -3.32 7.58 -51.92
C VAL A 349 -4.75 7.80 -52.39
N ASN A 350 -4.88 8.31 -53.61
CA ASN A 350 -6.17 8.60 -54.24
C ASN A 350 -6.55 7.44 -55.16
N ILE A 351 -7.67 6.78 -54.88
CA ILE A 351 -8.20 5.67 -55.67
C ILE A 351 -9.57 6.08 -56.20
N THR A 352 -9.83 5.89 -57.49
CA THR A 352 -11.09 6.31 -58.13
C THR A 352 -11.91 5.10 -58.53
N HIS A 353 -13.05 4.92 -57.87
CA HIS A 353 -13.97 3.81 -58.13
C HIS A 353 -15.20 4.31 -58.90
N GLY A 354 -15.82 3.42 -59.69
CA GLY A 354 -17.12 3.67 -60.30
C GLY A 354 -18.25 3.16 -59.41
N LEU A 355 -19.08 4.06 -58.87
CA LEU A 355 -20.31 3.70 -58.15
C LEU A 355 -21.49 3.70 -59.12
N GLN A 356 -22.14 2.56 -59.30
CA GLN A 356 -23.33 2.43 -60.14
C GLN A 356 -24.58 2.75 -59.29
N THR A 357 -25.30 3.82 -59.62
CA THR A 357 -26.49 4.31 -58.91
C THR A 357 -27.78 4.07 -59.72
N GLY A 358 -27.94 2.85 -60.26
CA GLY A 358 -29.15 2.40 -61.00
C GLY A 358 -29.49 0.91 -60.73
N PRO A 359 -30.71 0.45 -61.08
CA PRO A 359 -31.17 -0.92 -60.83
C PRO A 359 -30.34 -1.98 -61.58
N HIS A 360 -30.24 -3.17 -60.97
CA HIS A 360 -29.36 -4.26 -61.41
C HIS A 360 -29.58 -4.69 -62.88
N LEU A 361 -28.55 -4.60 -63.72
CA LEU A 361 -28.45 -5.39 -64.94
C LEU A 361 -28.11 -6.84 -64.58
N ASN A 362 -28.95 -7.77 -65.06
CA ASN A 362 -28.86 -9.21 -64.80
C ASN A 362 -27.52 -9.79 -65.32
N PRO A 363 -26.71 -10.51 -64.50
CA PRO A 363 -25.35 -10.96 -64.85
C PRO A 363 -25.26 -12.00 -65.99
N LEU A 364 -26.37 -12.41 -66.60
CA LEU A 364 -26.42 -13.45 -67.63
C LEU A 364 -26.43 -12.90 -69.08
N ASN A 365 -26.25 -11.59 -69.30
CA ASN A 365 -26.22 -11.03 -70.66
C ASN A 365 -25.15 -9.92 -70.81
N PRO A 366 -23.90 -10.24 -71.20
CA PRO A 366 -22.87 -9.23 -71.41
C PRO A 366 -23.05 -8.58 -72.79
N SER A 367 -23.33 -7.29 -72.85
CA SER A 367 -23.23 -6.54 -74.12
C SER A 367 -21.75 -6.31 -74.47
N SER A 368 -21.39 -6.48 -75.74
CA SER A 368 -20.03 -6.61 -76.27
C SER A 368 -19.30 -5.29 -76.59
N TYR A 369 -19.52 -4.21 -75.85
CA TYR A 369 -18.83 -2.93 -76.10
C TYR A 369 -18.04 -2.46 -74.87
N VAL A 370 -16.70 -2.53 -74.96
CA VAL A 370 -15.78 -1.78 -74.11
C VAL A 370 -14.92 -0.92 -75.03
N THR A 371 -15.23 0.38 -75.13
CA THR A 371 -14.35 1.35 -75.77
C THR A 371 -13.50 2.07 -74.72
N TRP A 372 -12.21 1.80 -74.83
CA TRP A 372 -11.11 2.53 -74.21
C TRP A 372 -11.05 3.96 -74.77
N GLN A 373 -11.71 4.92 -74.10
CA GLN A 373 -11.37 6.35 -74.06
C GLN A 373 -12.54 7.16 -73.47
N GLY A 374 -12.26 7.91 -72.40
CA GLY A 374 -13.02 9.12 -72.01
C GLY A 374 -14.45 8.90 -71.51
N THR A 375 -14.79 9.48 -70.37
CA THR A 375 -16.17 9.52 -69.86
C THR A 375 -17.16 10.06 -70.90
N VAL A 376 -18.24 9.32 -71.17
CA VAL A 376 -19.38 9.79 -71.97
C VAL A 376 -20.66 9.60 -71.16
N ARG A 377 -21.51 10.63 -71.10
CA ARG A 377 -22.89 10.55 -70.61
C ARG A 377 -23.67 9.56 -71.49
N VAL A 378 -24.31 8.56 -70.87
CA VAL A 378 -25.43 7.85 -71.49
C VAL A 378 -26.64 8.09 -70.58
N GLY A 379 -27.81 8.35 -71.15
CA GLY A 379 -29.02 8.76 -70.44
C GLY A 379 -29.46 7.82 -69.31
N ASP A 380 -30.28 8.38 -68.42
CA ASP A 380 -31.05 7.89 -67.26
C ASP A 380 -30.49 6.83 -66.27
N GLU A 381 -29.29 6.27 -66.43
CA GLU A 381 -28.65 5.47 -65.35
C GLU A 381 -27.18 5.86 -65.10
N LEU A 382 -26.87 6.18 -63.84
CA LEU A 382 -25.69 6.94 -63.40
C LEU A 382 -24.57 6.00 -62.93
N VAL A 383 -23.39 6.02 -63.56
CA VAL A 383 -22.14 5.59 -62.91
C VAL A 383 -21.44 6.85 -62.41
N GLN A 384 -21.48 7.09 -61.09
CA GLN A 384 -20.77 8.19 -60.46
C GLN A 384 -19.33 7.76 -60.14
N ARG A 385 -18.34 8.42 -60.74
CA ARG A 385 -16.94 8.26 -60.33
C ARG A 385 -16.75 8.94 -58.99
N VAL A 386 -16.29 8.19 -57.99
CA VAL A 386 -15.96 8.74 -56.67
C VAL A 386 -14.49 8.46 -56.39
N THR A 387 -13.72 9.53 -56.26
CA THR A 387 -12.33 9.47 -55.83
C THR A 387 -12.29 9.48 -54.30
N GLN A 388 -11.71 8.43 -53.72
CA GLN A 388 -11.47 8.31 -52.30
C GLN A 388 -9.98 8.56 -52.03
N SER A 389 -9.68 9.39 -51.03
CA SER A 389 -8.31 9.74 -50.64
C SER A 389 -8.01 9.17 -49.26
N PHE A 390 -7.06 8.25 -49.18
CA PHE A 390 -6.64 7.64 -47.92
C PHE A 390 -5.23 8.12 -47.54
N PRO A 391 -4.98 8.50 -46.28
CA PRO A 391 -3.61 8.67 -45.83
C PRO A 391 -2.91 7.29 -45.73
N LEU A 392 -1.61 7.25 -45.99
CA LEU A 392 -0.85 6.01 -46.14
C LEU A 392 -0.86 5.14 -44.88
N ASP A 393 -0.81 5.75 -43.70
CA ASP A 393 -0.90 5.07 -42.41
C ASP A 393 -2.23 4.33 -42.21
N ILE A 394 -3.35 4.97 -42.57
CA ILE A 394 -4.69 4.34 -42.50
C ILE A 394 -4.84 3.26 -43.57
N LEU A 395 -4.32 3.48 -44.78
CA LEU A 395 -4.34 2.46 -45.84
C LEU A 395 -3.54 1.22 -45.45
N ALA A 396 -2.42 1.39 -44.74
CA ALA A 396 -1.61 0.30 -44.23
C ALA A 396 -2.34 -0.57 -43.17
N LEU A 397 -3.21 0.02 -42.35
CA LEU A 397 -4.05 -0.72 -41.39
C LEU A 397 -5.10 -1.59 -42.07
N HIS A 398 -5.68 -1.11 -43.17
CA HIS A 398 -6.69 -1.83 -43.94
C HIS A 398 -6.08 -2.93 -44.80
N ASN A 399 -4.80 -2.78 -45.14
CA ASN A 399 -4.06 -3.64 -46.05
C ASN A 399 -4.69 -3.66 -47.45
N LEU A 400 -3.94 -4.16 -48.45
CA LEU A 400 -4.41 -4.19 -49.84
C LEU A 400 -4.51 -5.65 -50.32
N PRO A 401 -5.56 -6.02 -51.06
CA PRO A 401 -5.67 -7.36 -51.64
C PRO A 401 -4.54 -7.62 -52.62
N TRP A 402 -4.27 -8.90 -52.88
CA TRP A 402 -3.23 -9.29 -53.85
C TRP A 402 -3.53 -8.67 -55.24
N PHE A 403 -4.80 -8.58 -55.61
CA PHE A 403 -5.25 -7.94 -56.84
C PHE A 403 -6.50 -7.06 -56.59
N ASP A 404 -6.45 -5.82 -57.10
CA ASP A 404 -7.52 -4.82 -57.06
C ASP A 404 -7.47 -4.03 -58.37
N PHE A 405 -8.53 -4.15 -59.17
CA PHE A 405 -8.63 -3.51 -60.49
C PHE A 405 -8.63 -1.99 -60.39
N ASP A 406 -9.30 -1.42 -59.38
CA ASP A 406 -9.43 0.03 -59.24
C ASP A 406 -8.12 0.63 -58.72
N TYR A 407 -7.46 -0.03 -57.77
CA TYR A 407 -6.13 0.39 -57.31
C TYR A 407 -5.11 0.35 -58.46
N TRP A 408 -5.04 -0.76 -59.22
CA TRP A 408 -4.07 -0.91 -60.30
C TRP A 408 -4.26 0.13 -61.42
N LEU A 409 -5.51 0.45 -61.77
CA LEU A 409 -5.81 1.38 -62.87
C LEU A 409 -5.76 2.86 -62.45
N THR A 410 -6.15 3.18 -61.21
CA THR A 410 -6.49 4.56 -60.83
C THR A 410 -5.71 5.12 -59.65
N ALA A 411 -4.94 4.31 -58.92
CA ALA A 411 -4.21 4.80 -57.74
C ALA A 411 -3.20 5.89 -58.14
N ARG A 412 -3.20 6.99 -57.38
CA ARG A 412 -2.23 8.07 -57.49
C ARG A 412 -1.76 8.47 -56.09
N VAL A 413 -0.45 8.67 -55.94
CA VAL A 413 0.17 9.10 -54.69
C VAL A 413 0.44 10.60 -54.76
N SER A 414 0.03 11.35 -53.74
CA SER A 414 0.14 12.81 -53.66
C SER A 414 0.42 13.27 -52.24
N HIS A 415 1.07 14.42 -52.08
CA HIS A 415 1.30 14.99 -50.75
C HIS A 415 0.05 15.73 -50.27
N ALA A 416 -0.27 15.66 -48.98
CA ALA A 416 -1.44 16.31 -48.39
C ALA A 416 -1.42 17.84 -48.54
N GLN A 417 -0.22 18.44 -48.63
CA GLN A 417 0.00 19.88 -48.79
C GLN A 417 0.34 20.28 -50.24
N GLY A 418 0.29 19.34 -51.19
CA GLY A 418 0.58 19.60 -52.61
C GLY A 418 2.07 19.66 -52.99
N GLU A 419 2.96 19.26 -52.08
CA GLU A 419 4.39 19.15 -52.35
C GLU A 419 4.74 18.01 -53.34
N ALA A 420 5.89 18.13 -54.00
CA ALA A 420 6.38 17.12 -54.91
C ALA A 420 6.82 15.87 -54.13
N ILE A 421 6.20 14.73 -54.42
CA ILE A 421 6.59 13.43 -53.89
C ILE A 421 7.70 12.83 -54.77
N PRO A 422 8.70 12.14 -54.18
CA PRO A 422 9.72 11.41 -54.94
C PRO A 422 9.09 10.45 -55.98
N ALA A 423 9.64 10.42 -57.19
CA ALA A 423 9.12 9.60 -58.28
C ALA A 423 9.16 8.09 -57.97
N GLU A 424 10.05 7.70 -57.05
CA GLU A 424 10.25 6.35 -56.55
C GLU A 424 9.10 5.88 -55.64
N LEU A 425 8.32 6.79 -55.04
CA LEU A 425 7.16 6.48 -54.20
C LEU A 425 5.91 6.20 -55.07
N SER A 426 6.02 5.21 -55.96
CA SER A 426 4.96 4.82 -56.89
C SER A 426 3.80 4.06 -56.22
N PRO A 427 2.60 3.99 -56.83
CA PRO A 427 1.50 3.17 -56.31
C PRO A 427 1.85 1.69 -56.14
N ASP A 428 2.71 1.15 -57.01
CA ASP A 428 3.19 -0.24 -56.94
C ASP A 428 4.13 -0.45 -55.75
N TYR A 429 5.05 0.50 -55.51
CA TYR A 429 5.89 0.50 -54.33
C TYR A 429 5.05 0.58 -53.05
N VAL A 430 4.06 1.49 -52.99
CA VAL A 430 3.15 1.63 -51.84
C VAL A 430 2.38 0.33 -51.58
N LYS A 431 1.91 -0.35 -52.64
CA LYS A 431 1.21 -1.64 -52.51
C LYS A 431 2.14 -2.74 -51.97
N ALA A 432 3.36 -2.83 -52.49
CA ALA A 432 4.37 -3.77 -52.00
C ALA A 432 4.70 -3.49 -50.52
N LEU A 433 4.97 -2.23 -50.18
CA LEU A 433 5.28 -1.77 -48.83
C LEU A 433 4.17 -2.15 -47.83
N ILE A 434 2.91 -1.87 -48.14
CA ILE A 434 1.77 -2.16 -47.25
C ILE A 434 1.62 -3.67 -47.04
N ARG A 435 1.71 -4.45 -48.12
CA ARG A 435 1.53 -5.91 -48.07
C ARG A 435 2.69 -6.61 -47.36
N ASP A 436 3.91 -6.14 -47.57
CA ASP A 436 5.11 -6.67 -46.90
C ASP A 436 5.13 -6.30 -45.41
N LEU A 437 4.71 -5.07 -45.07
CA LEU A 437 4.62 -4.64 -43.68
C LEU A 437 3.58 -5.46 -42.90
N ASN A 438 2.49 -5.88 -43.55
CA ASN A 438 1.41 -6.70 -42.99
C ASN A 438 1.05 -6.28 -41.56
N VAL A 439 0.59 -5.04 -41.40
CA VAL A 439 0.44 -4.40 -40.09
C VAL A 439 -0.34 -5.26 -39.09
N GLY A 440 -1.44 -5.90 -39.53
CA GLY A 440 -2.24 -6.76 -38.65
C GLY A 440 -1.49 -7.97 -38.07
N GLY A 441 -0.57 -8.58 -38.83
CA GLY A 441 0.25 -9.68 -38.33
C GLY A 441 1.46 -9.19 -37.53
N SER A 442 2.21 -8.26 -38.12
CA SER A 442 3.47 -7.77 -37.57
C SER A 442 3.30 -6.99 -36.26
N TYR A 443 2.19 -6.27 -36.09
CA TYR A 443 1.88 -5.58 -34.84
C TYR A 443 1.51 -6.57 -33.73
N ALA A 444 0.75 -7.62 -34.05
CA ALA A 444 0.40 -8.66 -33.08
C ALA A 444 1.64 -9.41 -32.59
N GLU A 445 2.58 -9.75 -33.48
CA GLU A 445 3.87 -10.34 -33.11
C GLU A 445 4.73 -9.38 -32.27
N PHE A 446 4.81 -8.11 -32.67
CA PHE A 446 5.50 -7.08 -31.89
C PHE A 446 4.96 -6.97 -30.46
N LEU A 447 3.63 -6.92 -30.30
CA LEU A 447 3.00 -6.89 -28.98
C LEU A 447 3.31 -8.14 -28.17
N TYR A 448 3.28 -9.32 -28.79
CA TYR A 448 3.63 -10.58 -28.12
C TYR A 448 5.06 -10.56 -27.58
N THR A 449 6.04 -10.24 -28.43
CA THR A 449 7.46 -10.17 -28.03
C THR A 449 7.70 -9.12 -26.95
N GLN A 450 7.10 -7.92 -27.07
CA GLN A 450 7.31 -6.86 -26.07
C GLN A 450 6.62 -7.12 -24.73
N LEU A 451 5.43 -7.73 -24.73
CA LEU A 451 4.63 -7.95 -23.52
C LEU A 451 4.97 -9.25 -22.78
N ILE A 452 5.59 -10.23 -23.46
CA ILE A 452 5.84 -11.57 -22.89
C ILE A 452 7.34 -11.91 -22.89
N GLU A 453 8.03 -11.78 -24.02
CA GLU A 453 9.41 -12.29 -24.17
C GLU A 453 10.46 -11.30 -23.64
N SER A 454 10.21 -10.01 -23.81
CA SER A 454 11.12 -8.96 -23.35
C SER A 454 11.33 -9.00 -21.83
N ARG A 455 12.48 -8.51 -21.37
CA ARG A 455 12.76 -8.38 -19.92
C ARG A 455 11.67 -7.58 -19.20
N ALA A 456 11.24 -6.47 -19.80
CA ALA A 456 10.17 -5.64 -19.27
C ALA A 456 8.81 -6.37 -19.28
N GLY A 457 8.55 -7.20 -20.29
CA GLY A 457 7.36 -8.06 -20.38
C GLY A 457 7.30 -9.09 -19.26
N ARG A 458 8.40 -9.83 -19.04
CA ARG A 458 8.54 -10.79 -17.91
C ARG A 458 8.36 -10.11 -16.55
N TRP A 459 8.94 -8.92 -16.38
CA TRP A 459 8.73 -8.12 -15.17
C TRP A 459 7.27 -7.72 -14.98
N ARG A 460 6.58 -7.24 -16.04
CA ARG A 460 5.16 -6.86 -15.96
C ARG A 460 4.28 -8.05 -15.60
N LEU A 461 4.56 -9.22 -16.16
CA LEU A 461 3.89 -10.47 -15.80
C LEU A 461 4.07 -10.78 -14.31
N GLN A 462 5.30 -10.75 -13.79
CA GLN A 462 5.58 -11.02 -12.38
C GLN A 462 4.94 -9.99 -11.44
N ALA A 463 4.99 -8.71 -11.80
CA ALA A 463 4.37 -7.61 -11.05
C ALA A 463 2.84 -7.75 -11.03
N HIS A 464 2.24 -8.04 -12.19
CA HIS A 464 0.81 -8.30 -12.32
C HIS A 464 0.37 -9.52 -11.51
N ALA A 465 1.12 -10.62 -11.57
CA ALA A 465 0.87 -11.80 -10.76
C ALA A 465 0.97 -11.50 -9.25
N GLY A 466 2.00 -10.77 -8.83
CA GLY A 466 2.20 -10.36 -7.44
C GLY A 466 1.07 -9.50 -6.90
N ILE A 467 0.65 -8.49 -7.66
CA ILE A 467 -0.47 -7.60 -7.31
C ILE A 467 -1.78 -8.40 -7.24
N ASN A 468 -2.11 -9.17 -8.28
CA ASN A 468 -3.37 -9.94 -8.31
C ASN A 468 -3.43 -10.97 -7.20
N ARG A 469 -2.32 -11.66 -6.91
CA ARG A 469 -2.23 -12.60 -5.78
C ARG A 469 -2.47 -11.91 -4.44
N ALA A 470 -1.81 -10.78 -4.21
CA ALA A 470 -1.97 -10.02 -2.97
C ALA A 470 -3.41 -9.49 -2.82
N ARG A 471 -3.97 -8.98 -3.92
CA ARG A 471 -5.35 -8.48 -3.98
C ARG A 471 -6.36 -9.57 -3.69
N MET A 472 -6.28 -10.71 -4.39
CA MET A 472 -7.14 -11.87 -4.19
C MET A 472 -7.10 -12.36 -2.74
N ARG A 473 -5.91 -12.35 -2.10
CA ARG A 473 -5.76 -12.70 -0.68
C ARG A 473 -6.45 -11.69 0.24
N ALA A 474 -6.31 -10.39 -0.01
CA ALA A 474 -7.00 -9.36 0.78
C ALA A 474 -8.52 -9.46 0.65
N GLU A 475 -9.00 -9.70 -0.57
CA GLU A 475 -10.43 -9.93 -0.82
C GLU A 475 -10.92 -11.24 -0.17
N ALA A 476 -10.09 -12.28 -0.10
CA ALA A 476 -10.41 -13.54 0.58
C ALA A 476 -10.48 -13.37 2.10
N ALA A 477 -9.55 -12.60 2.69
CA ALA A 477 -9.57 -12.26 4.11
C ALA A 477 -10.84 -11.47 4.46
N LYS A 478 -11.19 -10.46 3.65
CA LYS A 478 -12.47 -9.75 3.77
C LYS A 478 -13.66 -10.71 3.70
N ALA A 479 -13.70 -11.56 2.68
CA ALA A 479 -14.80 -12.50 2.46
C ALA A 479 -14.99 -13.50 3.61
N ARG A 480 -13.90 -13.91 4.27
CA ARG A 480 -13.94 -14.75 5.47
C ARG A 480 -14.66 -14.06 6.64
N TYR A 481 -14.21 -12.87 7.01
CA TYR A 481 -14.75 -12.17 8.19
C TYR A 481 -16.09 -11.49 7.93
N ALA A 482 -16.37 -11.09 6.70
CA ALA A 482 -17.67 -10.58 6.27
C ALA A 482 -18.71 -11.69 5.99
N ARG A 483 -18.36 -12.98 6.20
CA ARG A 483 -19.21 -14.17 5.94
C ARG A 483 -19.77 -14.22 4.51
N HIS A 484 -18.93 -13.97 3.52
CA HIS A 484 -19.29 -14.14 2.10
C HIS A 484 -19.17 -15.60 1.62
N PHE A 485 -18.40 -16.43 2.33
CA PHE A 485 -18.36 -17.88 2.15
C PHE A 485 -19.54 -18.54 2.85
N ALA A 486 -19.86 -19.79 2.47
CA ALA A 486 -20.90 -20.55 3.15
C ALA A 486 -20.49 -20.82 4.61
N GLU A 487 -21.44 -20.82 5.53
CA GLU A 487 -21.19 -21.17 6.93
C GLU A 487 -20.89 -22.67 7.03
N ASP A 488 -19.61 -23.01 7.01
CA ASP A 488 -19.07 -24.36 7.20
C ASP A 488 -18.13 -24.36 8.42
N ARG A 489 -18.23 -25.38 9.27
CA ARG A 489 -17.38 -25.54 10.46
C ARG A 489 -15.89 -25.62 10.10
N LEU A 490 -15.56 -26.04 8.88
CA LEU A 490 -14.18 -26.16 8.38
C LEU A 490 -13.74 -24.98 7.50
N GLU A 491 -14.60 -23.96 7.28
CA GLU A 491 -14.32 -22.83 6.37
C GLU A 491 -13.84 -23.27 4.97
N ARG A 492 -14.46 -24.32 4.40
CA ARG A 492 -14.02 -24.98 3.16
C ARG A 492 -13.76 -23.99 2.02
N GLY A 493 -14.70 -23.08 1.75
CA GLY A 493 -14.57 -22.10 0.66
C GLY A 493 -13.33 -21.20 0.81
N TYR A 494 -13.03 -20.75 2.02
CA TYR A 494 -11.83 -19.97 2.31
C TYR A 494 -10.55 -20.81 2.10
N ARG A 495 -10.53 -22.06 2.59
CA ARG A 495 -9.38 -22.97 2.40
C ARG A 495 -9.10 -23.26 0.93
N TRP A 496 -10.14 -23.51 0.12
CA TRP A 496 -9.99 -23.71 -1.32
C TRP A 496 -9.31 -22.50 -1.98
N VAL A 497 -9.76 -21.28 -1.64
CA VAL A 497 -9.17 -20.05 -2.15
C VAL A 497 -7.73 -19.89 -1.68
N SER A 498 -7.45 -20.06 -0.38
CA SER A 498 -6.08 -19.97 0.16
C SER A 498 -5.13 -20.95 -0.54
N THR A 499 -5.52 -22.22 -0.71
CA THR A 499 -4.72 -23.23 -1.40
C THR A 499 -4.50 -22.89 -2.87
N VAL A 500 -5.51 -22.36 -3.57
CA VAL A 500 -5.35 -21.89 -4.96
C VAL A 500 -4.37 -20.72 -5.05
N LEU A 501 -4.39 -19.79 -4.09
CA LEU A 501 -3.47 -18.65 -4.06
C LEU A 501 -2.06 -19.04 -3.61
N ASP A 502 -1.90 -20.13 -2.87
CA ASP A 502 -0.61 -20.67 -2.44
C ASP A 502 0.04 -21.53 -3.53
N TYR A 503 -0.77 -22.37 -4.18
CA TYR A 503 -0.41 -23.29 -5.26
C TYR A 503 -1.26 -22.97 -6.51
N PRO A 504 -0.84 -21.99 -7.32
CA PRO A 504 -1.61 -21.48 -8.45
C PRO A 504 -1.72 -22.46 -9.62
N ASP A 505 -0.80 -23.42 -9.74
CA ASP A 505 -0.88 -24.48 -10.75
C ASP A 505 -1.90 -25.56 -10.34
N ASN A 506 -2.75 -25.97 -11.27
CA ASN A 506 -3.73 -27.03 -11.05
C ASN A 506 -3.09 -28.42 -10.86
N ASP A 507 -1.94 -28.69 -11.48
CA ASP A 507 -1.33 -30.02 -11.49
C ASP A 507 -0.49 -30.31 -10.23
N TYR A 508 0.07 -29.25 -9.62
CA TYR A 508 0.95 -29.34 -8.44
C TYR A 508 0.26 -28.95 -7.12
N ARG A 509 -1.07 -28.83 -7.11
CA ARG A 509 -1.83 -28.39 -5.93
C ARG A 509 -2.06 -29.55 -4.94
N PRO A 510 -1.78 -29.37 -3.63
CA PRO A 510 -2.14 -30.36 -2.63
C PRO A 510 -3.66 -30.51 -2.50
N PRO A 511 -4.18 -31.73 -2.22
CA PRO A 511 -5.60 -31.93 -2.02
C PRO A 511 -6.09 -31.21 -0.75
N VAL A 512 -7.33 -30.70 -0.80
CA VAL A 512 -7.99 -30.08 0.36
C VAL A 512 -9.12 -31.01 0.79
N GLU A 513 -9.11 -31.46 2.04
CA GLU A 513 -10.09 -32.45 2.55
C GLU A 513 -10.11 -33.75 1.72
N GLY A 514 -8.97 -34.13 1.13
CA GLY A 514 -8.87 -35.31 0.27
C GLY A 514 -9.30 -35.09 -1.18
N HIS A 515 -9.84 -33.91 -1.52
CA HIS A 515 -10.35 -33.61 -2.85
C HIS A 515 -9.35 -32.78 -3.68
N ARG A 516 -9.23 -33.12 -4.97
CA ARG A 516 -8.45 -32.31 -5.92
C ARG A 516 -9.24 -31.09 -6.36
N ILE A 517 -8.71 -29.91 -6.08
CA ILE A 517 -9.34 -28.62 -6.40
C ILE A 517 -8.78 -28.09 -7.71
N GLN A 518 -9.65 -27.66 -8.61
CA GLN A 518 -9.29 -27.10 -9.92
C GLN A 518 -9.81 -25.67 -10.07
N VAL A 519 -9.01 -24.82 -10.73
CA VAL A 519 -9.43 -23.50 -11.21
C VAL A 519 -9.79 -23.59 -12.69
N ARG A 520 -10.92 -23.00 -13.04
CA ARG A 520 -11.51 -23.02 -14.38
C ARG A 520 -11.81 -21.60 -14.86
N GLN A 521 -11.70 -21.41 -16.17
CA GLN A 521 -12.20 -20.21 -16.85
C GLN A 521 -13.69 -20.38 -17.17
N LEU A 522 -14.41 -19.26 -17.25
CA LEU A 522 -15.80 -19.25 -17.68
C LEU A 522 -15.91 -18.68 -19.09
N LEU A 523 -16.51 -19.43 -20.00
CA LEU A 523 -16.77 -18.95 -21.36
C LEU A 523 -18.28 -18.92 -21.62
N ILE A 524 -18.74 -17.85 -22.26
CA ILE A 524 -20.10 -17.67 -22.74
C ILE A 524 -20.05 -17.48 -24.26
N LYS A 525 -20.69 -18.38 -25.02
CA LYS A 525 -20.64 -18.40 -26.49
C LYS A 525 -19.20 -18.39 -27.05
N GLY A 526 -18.27 -19.06 -26.36
CA GLY A 526 -16.86 -19.12 -26.76
C GLY A 526 -16.01 -17.89 -26.39
N HIS A 527 -16.60 -16.86 -25.76
CA HIS A 527 -15.86 -15.70 -25.26
C HIS A 527 -15.58 -15.84 -23.76
N THR A 528 -14.33 -15.58 -23.36
CA THR A 528 -13.92 -15.62 -21.94
C THR A 528 -14.55 -14.48 -21.16
N LEU A 529 -15.19 -14.81 -20.04
CA LEU A 529 -15.68 -13.83 -19.07
C LEU A 529 -14.48 -13.23 -18.34
N GLN A 530 -14.15 -11.98 -18.66
CA GLN A 530 -12.90 -11.36 -18.21
C GLN A 530 -12.88 -11.20 -16.69
N GLY A 531 -11.77 -11.60 -16.07
CA GLY A 531 -11.52 -11.45 -14.64
C GLY A 531 -12.30 -12.38 -13.71
N VAL A 532 -13.18 -13.24 -14.23
CA VAL A 532 -13.99 -14.15 -13.41
C VAL A 532 -13.40 -15.56 -13.42
N LEU A 533 -13.20 -16.13 -12.23
CA LEU A 533 -12.65 -17.48 -12.05
C LEU A 533 -13.64 -18.38 -11.33
N LEU A 534 -13.62 -19.67 -11.66
CA LEU A 534 -14.41 -20.71 -10.99
C LEU A 534 -13.47 -21.71 -10.32
N ILE A 535 -13.67 -21.96 -9.04
CA ILE A 535 -12.92 -22.94 -8.25
C ILE A 535 -13.89 -24.04 -7.82
N ASN A 536 -13.59 -25.30 -8.17
CA ASN A 536 -14.42 -26.44 -7.79
C ASN A 536 -13.58 -27.70 -7.57
N ALA A 537 -14.15 -28.66 -6.83
CA ALA A 537 -13.58 -30.00 -6.78
C ALA A 537 -13.70 -30.70 -8.14
N GLN A 538 -12.69 -31.51 -8.49
CA GLN A 538 -12.70 -32.32 -9.70
C GLN A 538 -13.78 -33.42 -9.64
N GLU A 539 -14.01 -33.97 -8.45
CA GLU A 539 -15.00 -35.01 -8.20
C GLU A 539 -16.42 -34.45 -8.22
N GLN A 540 -17.34 -35.18 -8.86
CA GLN A 540 -18.75 -34.77 -9.00
C GLN A 540 -19.55 -34.90 -7.69
N SER A 541 -18.97 -35.50 -6.65
CA SER A 541 -19.57 -35.69 -5.33
C SER A 541 -19.82 -34.36 -4.59
N ILE A 542 -19.09 -33.29 -4.94
CA ILE A 542 -19.23 -31.98 -4.33
C ILE A 542 -19.79 -30.99 -5.37
N PRO A 543 -21.08 -30.62 -5.28
CA PRO A 543 -21.70 -29.70 -6.23
C PRO A 543 -21.36 -28.22 -5.96
N SER A 544 -20.75 -27.92 -4.81
CA SER A 544 -20.39 -26.55 -4.44
C SER A 544 -19.17 -26.04 -5.21
N PHE A 545 -19.15 -24.73 -5.43
CA PHE A 545 -18.04 -24.06 -6.09
C PHE A 545 -17.92 -22.63 -5.59
N VAL A 546 -16.70 -22.09 -5.70
CA VAL A 546 -16.38 -20.71 -5.37
C VAL A 546 -16.14 -19.92 -6.65
N LEU A 547 -16.76 -18.75 -6.76
CA LEU A 547 -16.56 -17.79 -7.85
C LEU A 547 -15.74 -16.60 -7.35
N TYR A 548 -14.77 -16.21 -8.16
CA TYR A 548 -14.08 -14.93 -8.06
C TYR A 548 -14.72 -13.93 -9.00
N THR A 549 -15.30 -12.85 -8.48
CA THR A 549 -15.94 -11.76 -9.21
C THR A 549 -15.36 -10.41 -8.77
N PRO A 550 -14.16 -10.02 -9.26
CA PRO A 550 -13.48 -8.81 -8.83
C PRO A 550 -14.27 -7.56 -9.23
N ASP A 551 -14.28 -6.53 -8.40
CA ASP A 551 -15.01 -5.27 -8.63
C ASP A 551 -16.52 -5.42 -8.82
N ALA A 552 -17.12 -6.49 -8.26
CA ALA A 552 -18.56 -6.67 -8.32
C ALA A 552 -19.29 -5.51 -7.58
N PRO A 553 -20.41 -5.01 -8.12
CA PRO A 553 -21.08 -3.80 -7.61
C PRO A 553 -21.65 -3.95 -6.19
N ASP A 554 -21.86 -5.17 -5.74
CA ASP A 554 -22.30 -5.51 -4.37
C ASP A 554 -21.12 -5.78 -3.41
N ARG A 555 -19.89 -5.40 -3.80
CA ARG A 555 -18.67 -5.46 -2.97
C ARG A 555 -18.27 -6.88 -2.52
N ARG A 556 -18.78 -7.91 -3.20
CA ARG A 556 -18.49 -9.34 -2.95
C ARG A 556 -17.60 -9.91 -4.05
N ALA A 557 -16.29 -9.91 -3.79
CA ALA A 557 -15.30 -10.49 -4.70
C ALA A 557 -15.31 -12.02 -4.70
N TRP A 558 -15.45 -12.66 -3.55
CA TRP A 558 -15.58 -14.12 -3.44
C TRP A 558 -17.01 -14.50 -3.11
N ARG A 559 -17.53 -15.52 -3.80
CA ARG A 559 -18.87 -16.07 -3.59
C ARG A 559 -18.83 -17.57 -3.60
N GLU A 560 -19.45 -18.19 -2.62
CA GLU A 560 -19.68 -19.63 -2.62
C GLU A 560 -21.12 -19.92 -3.01
N PHE A 561 -21.33 -20.92 -3.86
CA PHE A 561 -22.64 -21.40 -4.25
C PHE A 561 -22.70 -22.91 -4.03
N GLY A 562 -23.81 -23.40 -3.49
CA GLY A 562 -24.04 -24.84 -3.31
C GLY A 562 -24.40 -25.56 -4.61
N SER A 563 -24.86 -24.83 -5.64
CA SER A 563 -25.17 -25.39 -6.95
C SER A 563 -25.23 -24.35 -8.07
N VAL A 564 -25.17 -24.81 -9.33
CA VAL A 564 -25.33 -23.95 -10.51
C VAL A 564 -26.71 -23.29 -10.56
N ARG A 565 -27.74 -23.95 -10.01
CA ARG A 565 -29.10 -23.39 -9.94
C ARG A 565 -29.16 -22.14 -9.07
N GLU A 566 -28.37 -22.11 -7.99
CA GLU A 566 -28.30 -20.98 -7.07
C GLU A 566 -27.62 -19.77 -7.73
N LEU A 567 -26.51 -19.98 -8.44
CA LEU A 567 -25.87 -18.95 -9.25
C LEU A 567 -26.84 -18.34 -10.27
N LEU A 568 -27.56 -19.17 -11.03
CA LEU A 568 -28.53 -18.70 -12.02
C LEU A 568 -29.72 -17.95 -11.39
N ARG A 569 -30.06 -18.26 -10.14
CA ARG A 569 -31.07 -17.52 -9.38
C ARG A 569 -30.55 -16.14 -8.98
N ALA A 570 -29.32 -16.08 -8.45
CA ALA A 570 -28.66 -14.82 -8.06
C ALA A 570 -28.47 -13.86 -9.25
N LEU A 571 -28.09 -14.36 -10.43
CA LEU A 571 -27.97 -13.56 -11.65
C LEU A 571 -29.33 -13.03 -12.13
N ARG A 572 -30.41 -13.80 -11.95
CA ARG A 572 -31.77 -13.36 -12.33
C ARG A 572 -32.33 -12.32 -11.35
N SER A 573 -32.04 -12.45 -10.06
CA SER A 573 -32.58 -11.55 -9.03
C SER A 573 -31.86 -10.20 -8.96
N SER A 574 -30.59 -10.11 -9.37
CA SER A 574 -29.78 -8.89 -9.23
C SER A 574 -29.50 -8.20 -10.58
N PRO A 575 -30.10 -7.01 -10.86
CA PRO A 575 -29.79 -6.23 -12.05
C PRO A 575 -28.32 -5.80 -12.15
N SER A 576 -27.71 -5.41 -11.02
CA SER A 576 -26.33 -4.96 -10.97
C SER A 576 -25.34 -6.06 -11.33
N LEU A 577 -25.58 -7.31 -10.92
CA LEU A 577 -24.75 -8.45 -11.32
C LEU A 577 -24.90 -8.79 -12.81
N ARG A 578 -26.07 -8.60 -13.42
CA ARG A 578 -26.24 -8.78 -14.87
C ARG A 578 -25.44 -7.75 -15.67
N GLN A 579 -25.50 -6.49 -15.23
CA GLN A 579 -24.70 -5.42 -15.83
C GLN A 579 -23.20 -5.72 -15.70
N TYR A 580 -22.76 -6.18 -14.53
CA TYR A 580 -21.38 -6.59 -14.30
C TYR A 580 -20.92 -7.70 -15.27
N VAL A 581 -21.70 -8.77 -15.43
CA VAL A 581 -21.38 -9.87 -16.38
C VAL A 581 -21.33 -9.35 -17.82
N THR A 582 -22.23 -8.44 -18.19
CA THR A 582 -22.29 -7.84 -19.53
C THR A 582 -21.06 -6.99 -19.81
N GLN A 583 -20.58 -6.21 -18.83
CA GLN A 583 -19.37 -5.38 -18.97
C GLN A 583 -18.07 -6.19 -19.13
N ARG A 584 -18.02 -7.42 -18.60
CA ARG A 584 -16.85 -8.32 -18.69
C ARG A 584 -16.83 -9.17 -19.98
N LEU A 585 -17.75 -8.92 -20.92
CA LEU A 585 -17.83 -9.56 -22.25
C LEU A 585 -17.90 -8.51 -23.38
N PRO A 586 -16.86 -7.67 -23.54
CA PRO A 586 -16.91 -6.52 -24.46
C PRO A 586 -17.10 -6.91 -25.94
N LEU A 587 -16.74 -8.14 -26.32
CA LEU A 587 -16.83 -8.64 -27.69
C LEU A 587 -18.25 -9.12 -28.08
N LEU A 588 -19.19 -9.16 -27.13
CA LEU A 588 -20.56 -9.61 -27.38
C LEU A 588 -21.55 -8.44 -27.28
N LYS A 589 -22.57 -8.43 -28.14
CA LYS A 589 -23.63 -7.40 -28.12
C LYS A 589 -24.39 -7.43 -26.78
N PRO A 590 -24.48 -6.32 -26.02
CA PRO A 590 -25.09 -6.29 -24.68
C PRO A 590 -26.51 -6.86 -24.60
N GLY A 591 -27.38 -6.51 -25.55
CA GLY A 591 -28.78 -6.97 -25.58
C GLY A 591 -28.93 -8.48 -25.78
N ALA A 592 -27.99 -9.13 -26.48
CA ALA A 592 -28.02 -10.58 -26.64
C ALA A 592 -27.63 -11.33 -25.36
N ILE A 593 -26.71 -10.75 -24.56
CA ILE A 593 -26.29 -11.30 -23.27
C ILE A 593 -27.40 -11.12 -22.23
N GLU A 594 -28.01 -9.94 -22.19
CA GLU A 594 -29.10 -9.64 -21.26
C GLU A 594 -30.31 -10.57 -21.47
N GLN A 595 -30.66 -10.86 -22.72
CA GLN A 595 -31.69 -11.85 -23.05
C GLN A 595 -31.33 -13.27 -22.58
N LEU A 596 -30.05 -13.68 -22.67
CA LEU A 596 -29.61 -14.99 -22.19
C LEU A 596 -29.65 -15.10 -20.67
N LEU A 597 -29.27 -14.03 -19.97
CA LEU A 597 -29.28 -13.94 -18.50
C LEU A 597 -30.71 -13.91 -17.94
N THR A 598 -31.66 -13.25 -18.63
CA THR A 598 -33.06 -13.12 -18.18
C THR A 598 -33.93 -14.30 -18.58
N LYS A 599 -33.84 -14.80 -19.83
CA LYS A 599 -34.71 -15.87 -20.36
C LYS A 599 -34.23 -17.30 -20.02
N GLY A 600 -33.13 -17.46 -19.28
CA GLY A 600 -32.74 -18.74 -18.67
C GLY A 600 -32.13 -19.80 -19.61
N ARG A 601 -31.51 -19.40 -20.74
CA ARG A 601 -30.90 -20.32 -21.73
C ARG A 601 -29.37 -20.32 -21.74
N LEU A 602 -28.75 -19.99 -20.61
CA LEU A 602 -27.29 -19.84 -20.51
C LEU A 602 -26.53 -21.17 -20.53
N GLY A 603 -27.13 -22.23 -19.99
CA GLY A 603 -26.54 -23.57 -19.86
C GLY A 603 -25.82 -24.12 -21.11
N PRO A 604 -26.47 -24.21 -22.29
CA PRO A 604 -25.85 -24.78 -23.50
C PRO A 604 -24.71 -23.94 -24.08
N HIS A 605 -24.60 -22.66 -23.71
CA HIS A 605 -23.56 -21.76 -24.20
C HIS A 605 -22.43 -21.53 -23.19
N PHE A 606 -22.47 -22.24 -22.07
CA PHE A 606 -21.57 -22.06 -20.94
C PHE A 606 -20.56 -23.20 -20.86
N THR A 607 -19.29 -22.90 -21.08
CA THR A 607 -18.20 -23.89 -20.96
C THR A 607 -17.21 -23.49 -19.87
N ARG A 608 -16.59 -24.50 -19.26
CA ARG A 608 -15.74 -24.35 -18.06
C ARG A 608 -14.41 -25.10 -18.18
N PRO A 609 -13.54 -24.75 -19.15
CA PRO A 609 -12.25 -25.40 -19.31
C PRO A 609 -11.38 -25.15 -18.06
N ALA A 610 -10.64 -26.19 -17.65
CA ALA A 610 -9.63 -26.05 -16.62
C ALA A 610 -8.48 -25.18 -17.14
N ILE A 611 -7.94 -24.33 -16.27
CA ILE A 611 -6.74 -23.55 -16.59
C ILE A 611 -5.55 -24.52 -16.66
N ALA A 612 -4.81 -24.45 -17.76
CA ALA A 612 -3.56 -25.19 -17.93
C ALA A 612 -2.39 -24.35 -17.39
N GLY A 613 -1.56 -24.97 -16.55
CA GLY A 613 -0.40 -24.33 -15.93
C GLY A 613 -0.75 -23.31 -14.83
N GLU A 614 0.12 -22.32 -14.67
CA GLU A 614 0.08 -21.34 -13.59
C GLU A 614 -1.07 -20.32 -13.76
N LEU A 615 -1.88 -20.14 -12.70
CA LEU A 615 -3.08 -19.30 -12.71
C LEU A 615 -2.81 -17.86 -13.14
N PHE A 616 -1.83 -17.19 -12.55
CA PHE A 616 -1.57 -15.77 -12.78
C PHE A 616 -0.99 -15.51 -14.18
N PHE A 617 -0.22 -16.46 -14.73
CA PHE A 617 0.19 -16.48 -16.11
C PHE A 617 -1.01 -16.56 -17.04
N ALA A 618 -1.93 -17.52 -16.81
CA ALA A 618 -3.15 -17.63 -17.61
C ALA A 618 -4.03 -16.37 -17.51
N TYR A 619 -4.07 -15.73 -16.34
CA TYR A 619 -4.81 -14.49 -16.09
C TYR A 619 -4.19 -13.30 -16.85
N TYR A 620 -2.88 -13.11 -16.79
CA TYR A 620 -2.15 -12.12 -17.59
C TYR A 620 -2.30 -12.37 -19.10
N MET A 621 -2.16 -13.63 -19.53
CA MET A 621 -2.34 -14.01 -20.93
C MET A 621 -3.76 -13.78 -21.44
N ALA A 622 -4.78 -13.90 -20.60
CA ALA A 622 -6.16 -13.55 -20.97
C ALA A 622 -6.31 -12.06 -21.26
N GLU A 623 -5.68 -11.19 -20.46
CA GLU A 623 -5.63 -9.74 -20.71
C GLU A 623 -4.85 -9.43 -21.99
N VAL A 624 -3.65 -10.00 -22.16
CA VAL A 624 -2.84 -9.81 -23.38
C VAL A 624 -3.59 -10.31 -24.62
N ARG A 625 -4.25 -11.47 -24.57
CA ARG A 625 -5.07 -11.98 -25.68
C ARG A 625 -6.26 -11.09 -25.99
N SER A 626 -6.91 -10.52 -24.97
CA SER A 626 -7.96 -9.52 -25.20
C SER A 626 -7.42 -8.29 -25.91
N LEU A 627 -6.22 -7.84 -25.55
CA LEU A 627 -5.57 -6.70 -26.21
C LEU A 627 -5.21 -7.03 -27.65
N LEU A 628 -4.64 -8.22 -27.90
CA LEU A 628 -4.36 -8.70 -29.24
C LEU A 628 -5.66 -8.84 -30.07
N ALA A 629 -6.75 -9.31 -29.47
CA ALA A 629 -8.04 -9.41 -30.15
C ALA A 629 -8.62 -8.03 -30.52
N ILE A 630 -8.48 -7.03 -29.65
CA ILE A 630 -8.88 -5.65 -29.95
C ILE A 630 -7.99 -5.05 -31.04
N ALA A 631 -6.67 -5.26 -30.97
CA ALA A 631 -5.72 -4.81 -31.99
C ALA A 631 -5.99 -5.46 -33.36
N ASN A 632 -6.25 -6.77 -33.38
CA ASN A 632 -6.63 -7.50 -34.58
C ASN A 632 -8.01 -7.06 -35.11
N ALA A 633 -8.94 -6.62 -34.26
CA ALA A 633 -10.20 -6.03 -34.73
C ALA A 633 -10.00 -4.63 -35.36
N SER A 634 -8.86 -3.98 -35.12
CA SER A 634 -8.54 -2.64 -35.63
C SER A 634 -7.60 -2.61 -36.86
N SER A 635 -7.15 -3.78 -37.35
CA SER A 635 -6.28 -3.90 -38.52
C SER A 635 -6.48 -5.23 -39.24
N ARG A 636 -6.22 -5.30 -40.55
CA ARG A 636 -6.42 -6.54 -41.33
C ARG A 636 -5.10 -7.17 -41.75
N THR A 637 -5.05 -8.50 -41.73
CA THR A 637 -3.90 -9.25 -42.25
C THR A 637 -3.97 -9.42 -43.76
N THR A 638 -2.84 -9.64 -44.42
CA THR A 638 -2.80 -9.88 -45.88
C THR A 638 -3.61 -11.10 -46.30
N THR A 639 -3.72 -12.12 -45.43
CA THR A 639 -4.51 -13.34 -45.67
C THR A 639 -6.00 -13.08 -45.53
N GLU A 640 -6.41 -12.26 -44.57
CA GLU A 640 -7.80 -11.86 -44.34
C GLU A 640 -8.37 -11.05 -45.52
N VAL A 641 -7.62 -10.08 -46.03
CA VAL A 641 -8.03 -9.28 -47.20
C VAL A 641 -8.06 -10.12 -48.49
N ASN A 642 -7.24 -11.18 -48.58
CA ASN A 642 -7.28 -12.09 -49.72
C ASN A 642 -8.47 -13.07 -49.69
N ALA A 643 -9.09 -13.30 -48.51
CA ALA A 643 -10.19 -14.25 -48.35
C ALA A 643 -11.59 -13.62 -48.54
N GLN A 644 -11.73 -12.30 -48.36
CA GLN A 644 -12.98 -11.54 -48.54
C GLN A 644 -12.83 -10.52 -49.68
N SER A 645 -13.12 -10.89 -50.92
CA SER A 645 -13.02 -9.99 -52.10
C SER A 645 -14.21 -9.03 -52.28
N VAL A 646 -14.78 -8.48 -51.20
CA VAL A 646 -15.80 -7.41 -51.29
C VAL A 646 -15.43 -6.30 -50.30
N MET A 647 -15.16 -5.10 -50.82
CA MET A 647 -14.85 -3.90 -50.05
C MET A 647 -16.10 -3.38 -49.32
N ASP A 648 -16.54 -4.06 -48.27
CA ASP A 648 -17.48 -3.49 -47.32
C ASP A 648 -16.74 -2.95 -46.08
N SER A 649 -16.99 -1.66 -45.84
CA SER A 649 -16.89 -0.93 -44.56
C SER A 649 -15.49 -0.51 -44.08
N ALA A 650 -14.96 0.59 -44.65
CA ALA A 650 -13.78 1.31 -44.15
C ALA A 650 -14.03 2.19 -42.89
N TRP A 651 -15.30 2.42 -42.50
CA TRP A 651 -15.67 3.36 -41.44
C TRP A 651 -15.80 2.76 -40.02
N LEU A 652 -15.71 1.44 -39.83
CA LEU A 652 -15.86 0.79 -38.51
C LEU A 652 -14.59 0.83 -37.63
N ILE A 653 -13.41 1.05 -38.21
CA ILE A 653 -12.12 0.94 -37.50
C ILE A 653 -11.78 2.24 -36.74
N ILE A 654 -12.21 3.41 -37.24
CA ILE A 654 -11.97 4.72 -36.60
C ILE A 654 -12.74 4.86 -35.28
N ASP A 655 -13.96 4.32 -35.20
CA ASP A 655 -14.74 4.26 -33.94
C ASP A 655 -14.15 3.26 -32.94
N LEU A 656 -13.47 2.21 -33.39
CA LEU A 656 -12.84 1.22 -32.51
C LEU A 656 -11.57 1.76 -31.83
N ILE A 657 -10.81 2.62 -32.53
CA ILE A 657 -9.66 3.35 -31.98
C ILE A 657 -10.11 4.28 -30.83
N SER A 658 -11.35 4.75 -30.87
CA SER A 658 -11.97 5.60 -29.84
C SER A 658 -12.49 4.83 -28.61
N LEU A 659 -12.60 3.50 -28.70
CA LEU A 659 -13.12 2.62 -27.63
C LEU A 659 -12.05 2.09 -26.67
N VAL A 660 -10.78 2.42 -26.89
CA VAL A 660 -9.70 2.13 -25.94
C VAL A 660 -9.68 3.22 -24.87
N LEU A 661 -10.67 3.17 -23.98
CA LEU A 661 -10.56 3.75 -22.64
C LEU A 661 -9.87 2.69 -21.77
N PRO A 662 -8.58 2.86 -21.42
CA PRO A 662 -7.99 2.08 -20.35
C PRO A 662 -8.76 2.41 -19.08
N ASN A 663 -9.01 1.40 -18.24
CA ASN A 663 -9.32 1.57 -16.83
C ASN A 663 -8.13 2.33 -16.18
N ARG A 664 -8.08 3.66 -16.35
CA ARG A 664 -7.03 4.64 -15.95
C ARG A 664 -6.85 4.75 -14.42
N ALA A 665 -7.11 3.66 -13.72
CA ALA A 665 -7.54 3.66 -12.35
C ALA A 665 -6.97 2.46 -11.58
N MET A 666 -6.93 1.26 -12.17
CA MET A 666 -6.97 0.00 -11.40
C MET A 666 -5.78 -0.36 -10.51
N VAL A 667 -4.77 0.48 -10.33
CA VAL A 667 -3.72 0.25 -9.32
C VAL A 667 -3.88 1.22 -8.14
N PRO A 668 -3.85 2.55 -8.33
CA PRO A 668 -4.20 3.49 -7.24
C PRO A 668 -5.69 3.41 -6.83
N LEU A 669 -6.61 3.22 -7.78
CA LEU A 669 -8.03 2.99 -7.50
C LEU A 669 -8.36 1.55 -7.10
N SER A 670 -7.53 0.51 -7.29
CA SER A 670 -7.88 -0.80 -6.70
C SER A 670 -7.54 -0.89 -5.23
N ILE A 671 -6.47 -0.22 -4.77
CA ILE A 671 -6.16 -0.06 -3.34
C ILE A 671 -7.17 0.88 -2.69
N GLY A 672 -7.42 2.03 -3.34
CA GLY A 672 -8.50 2.93 -2.97
C GLY A 672 -9.82 2.17 -2.90
N ARG A 673 -10.20 1.40 -3.93
CA ARG A 673 -11.47 0.66 -3.97
C ARG A 673 -11.53 -0.56 -3.06
N LEU A 674 -10.41 -1.21 -2.71
CA LEU A 674 -10.35 -2.17 -1.60
C LEU A 674 -10.60 -1.48 -0.26
N ALA A 675 -10.06 -0.27 -0.07
CA ALA A 675 -10.35 0.60 1.07
C ALA A 675 -11.73 1.29 0.99
N ILE A 676 -12.42 1.28 -0.14
CA ILE A 676 -13.81 1.74 -0.29
C ILE A 676 -14.77 0.58 -0.05
N ASP A 677 -14.43 -0.61 -0.55
CA ASP A 677 -15.23 -1.83 -0.45
C ASP A 677 -15.25 -2.37 0.99
N VAL A 678 -14.23 -2.05 1.80
CA VAL A 678 -14.18 -2.36 3.24
C VAL A 678 -14.95 -1.34 4.07
N TRP A 679 -15.44 -0.20 3.55
CA TRP A 679 -16.14 0.81 4.33
C TRP A 679 -17.57 1.04 3.80
N ASP A 680 -18.57 0.59 4.56
CA ASP A 680 -19.99 0.75 4.22
C ASP A 680 -20.47 2.12 4.72
N GLY A 681 -20.96 2.97 3.81
CA GLY A 681 -21.79 4.13 4.17
C GLY A 681 -21.16 5.52 4.10
N LEU A 682 -20.10 5.74 3.32
CA LEU A 682 -19.50 7.09 3.10
C LEU A 682 -20.07 7.85 1.89
N ASP A 683 -21.07 7.30 1.19
CA ASP A 683 -21.72 7.95 0.01
C ASP A 683 -22.48 9.25 0.36
N ALA A 684 -22.60 9.59 1.65
CA ALA A 684 -23.30 10.77 2.16
C ALA A 684 -22.38 11.97 2.51
N TYR A 685 -21.05 11.88 2.30
CA TYR A 685 -20.10 12.94 2.69
C TYR A 685 -19.61 13.78 1.50
N ASN A 686 -19.21 15.03 1.76
CA ASN A 686 -18.65 15.94 0.76
C ASN A 686 -17.38 15.35 0.11
N ARG A 687 -17.21 15.57 -1.20
CA ARG A 687 -16.10 14.99 -2.01
C ARG A 687 -14.69 15.34 -1.51
N GLU A 688 -14.53 16.43 -0.75
CA GLU A 688 -13.23 16.88 -0.25
C GLU A 688 -12.76 16.09 0.99
N ASP A 689 -13.65 15.82 1.95
CA ASP A 689 -13.36 14.97 3.11
C ASP A 689 -13.08 13.51 2.69
N TRP A 690 -13.72 13.06 1.61
CA TRP A 690 -13.49 11.75 1.02
C TRP A 690 -12.04 11.54 0.57
N GLU A 691 -11.49 12.51 -0.15
CA GLU A 691 -10.10 12.46 -0.60
C GLU A 691 -9.13 12.50 0.58
N GLY A 692 -9.43 13.33 1.59
CA GLY A 692 -8.64 13.42 2.83
C GLY A 692 -8.57 12.09 3.59
N VAL A 693 -9.72 11.44 3.80
CA VAL A 693 -9.84 10.14 4.49
C VAL A 693 -9.11 9.04 3.72
N LEU A 694 -9.30 8.95 2.39
CA LEU A 694 -8.64 7.94 1.56
C LEU A 694 -7.13 8.15 1.47
N ARG A 695 -6.68 9.41 1.33
CA ARG A 695 -5.26 9.75 1.28
C ARG A 695 -4.57 9.43 2.60
N HIS A 696 -5.24 9.72 3.73
CA HIS A 696 -4.72 9.33 5.05
C HIS A 696 -4.67 7.80 5.20
N ALA A 697 -5.73 7.10 4.79
CA ALA A 697 -5.76 5.64 4.87
C ALA A 697 -4.67 4.98 4.02
N TYR A 698 -4.47 5.48 2.79
CA TYR A 698 -3.43 5.04 1.87
C TYR A 698 -2.04 5.33 2.41
N ASN A 699 -1.72 6.58 2.76
CA ASN A 699 -0.40 6.98 3.25
C ASN A 699 0.00 6.19 4.50
N ALA A 700 -0.98 5.89 5.36
CA ALA A 700 -0.73 5.22 6.60
C ALA A 700 -0.65 3.68 6.46
N LEU A 701 -1.21 3.10 5.39
CA LEU A 701 -0.98 1.71 4.99
C LEU A 701 0.30 1.53 4.14
N SER A 702 0.63 2.53 3.31
CA SER A 702 1.77 2.51 2.40
C SER A 702 3.09 2.62 3.13
N HIS A 703 3.20 3.62 4.00
CA HIS A 703 4.43 3.90 4.72
C HIS A 703 4.58 3.11 6.01
N ALA A 704 3.99 1.91 6.16
CA ALA A 704 3.90 1.14 7.42
C ALA A 704 5.19 1.00 8.29
N ASN A 705 6.39 1.21 7.74
CA ASN A 705 7.62 1.31 8.53
C ASN A 705 7.76 2.66 9.27
N ASP A 706 7.26 3.75 8.68
CA ASP A 706 7.15 5.11 9.25
C ASP A 706 5.73 5.45 9.76
N ALA A 707 4.70 4.78 9.24
CA ALA A 707 3.28 5.06 9.45
C ALA A 707 2.70 4.50 10.76
N ALA A 708 3.51 3.82 11.57
CA ALA A 708 3.12 3.56 12.95
C ALA A 708 2.93 4.85 13.76
N THR A 709 3.43 6.00 13.27
CA THR A 709 3.19 7.33 13.84
C THR A 709 1.98 8.06 13.27
N SER A 710 1.40 7.64 12.13
CA SER A 710 0.31 8.38 11.45
C SER A 710 -1.11 7.90 11.80
N TYR A 711 -1.28 6.68 12.31
CA TYR A 711 -2.57 6.10 12.72
C TYR A 711 -2.87 6.19 14.23
N VAL A 712 -2.14 7.02 14.98
CA VAL A 712 -2.18 7.02 16.45
C VAL A 712 -3.44 7.71 17.03
N GLY A 713 -4.35 8.18 16.18
CA GLY A 713 -5.56 8.88 16.62
C GLY A 713 -6.65 8.04 17.28
N SER A 714 -6.89 6.82 16.76
CA SER A 714 -8.04 6.00 17.17
C SER A 714 -7.62 4.73 17.92
N GLY A 715 -8.31 4.39 19.01
CA GLY A 715 -7.93 3.26 19.87
C GLY A 715 -8.05 1.90 19.17
N PHE A 716 -9.05 1.74 18.30
CA PHE A 716 -9.28 0.52 17.52
C PHE A 716 -8.15 0.26 16.52
N MET A 717 -7.80 1.25 15.68
CA MET A 717 -6.75 1.09 14.67
C MET A 717 -5.36 0.94 15.29
N ARG A 718 -5.07 1.67 16.38
CA ARG A 718 -3.83 1.48 17.16
C ARG A 718 -3.67 0.04 17.62
N ARG A 719 -4.72 -0.53 18.22
CA ARG A 719 -4.72 -1.92 18.70
C ARG A 719 -4.59 -2.93 17.55
N ALA A 720 -5.24 -2.65 16.42
CA ALA A 720 -5.14 -3.48 15.21
C ALA A 720 -3.72 -3.48 14.64
N LEU A 721 -3.10 -2.31 14.47
CA LEU A 721 -1.71 -2.16 13.99
C LEU A 721 -0.68 -2.85 14.90
N ARG A 722 -0.84 -2.72 16.22
CA ARG A 722 0.00 -3.44 17.20
C ARG A 722 -0.09 -4.96 17.06
N SER A 723 -1.19 -5.47 16.50
CA SER A 723 -1.44 -6.90 16.35
C SER A 723 -1.11 -7.46 14.97
N THR A 724 -0.71 -6.66 13.98
CA THR A 724 -0.47 -7.15 12.60
C THR A 724 0.82 -7.97 12.52
N PRO A 725 0.81 -9.25 12.10
CA PRO A 725 1.99 -10.04 11.80
C PRO A 725 2.45 -9.79 10.37
N LYS A 726 3.66 -9.29 10.17
CA LYS A 726 4.38 -9.41 8.90
C LYS A 726 5.32 -10.62 8.92
N ARG A 727 5.60 -11.11 7.72
CA ARG A 727 6.05 -12.47 7.37
C ARG A 727 7.23 -13.03 8.19
N PRO A 728 7.33 -14.36 8.33
CA PRO A 728 8.51 -15.04 8.87
C PRO A 728 9.80 -14.66 8.11
N PRO A 729 10.99 -14.81 8.71
CA PRO A 729 12.25 -14.68 7.98
C PRO A 729 12.26 -15.70 6.84
N LEU A 730 12.23 -15.20 5.60
CA LEU A 730 12.24 -16.05 4.42
C LEU A 730 13.70 -16.47 4.15
N PRO A 731 13.94 -17.76 3.84
CA PRO A 731 15.19 -18.15 3.24
C PRO A 731 15.38 -17.39 1.91
N MET A 732 16.62 -17.25 1.47
CA MET A 732 16.93 -16.64 0.17
C MET A 732 16.11 -17.30 -0.94
N PRO A 733 15.22 -16.55 -1.62
CA PRO A 733 14.39 -17.16 -2.65
C PRO A 733 15.26 -17.61 -3.82
N SER A 734 14.99 -18.80 -4.36
CA SER A 734 15.78 -19.40 -5.46
C SER A 734 15.92 -18.49 -6.68
N ARG A 735 14.94 -17.61 -6.95
CA ARG A 735 15.00 -16.63 -8.06
C ARG A 735 16.15 -15.62 -7.94
N TYR A 736 16.67 -15.37 -6.74
CA TYR A 736 17.82 -14.46 -6.53
C TYR A 736 19.15 -15.14 -6.86
N GLN A 737 19.14 -16.43 -7.15
CA GLN A 737 20.33 -17.18 -7.49
C GLN A 737 20.90 -16.67 -8.83
N VAL A 738 22.21 -16.43 -8.86
CA VAL A 738 22.94 -16.02 -10.05
C VAL A 738 23.95 -17.09 -10.42
N SER A 739 24.04 -17.42 -11.70
CA SER A 739 25.13 -18.24 -12.23
C SER A 739 26.35 -17.34 -12.45
N THR A 740 27.36 -17.47 -11.60
CA THR A 740 28.61 -16.71 -11.70
C THR A 740 29.79 -17.65 -11.88
N GLU A 741 30.71 -17.31 -12.79
CA GLU A 741 31.98 -18.02 -12.92
C GLU A 741 32.84 -17.82 -11.66
N THR A 742 32.98 -18.88 -10.86
CA THR A 742 33.69 -18.89 -9.57
C THR A 742 35.15 -18.48 -9.69
N SER A 743 35.78 -18.68 -10.85
CA SER A 743 37.15 -18.23 -11.16
C SER A 743 37.32 -16.71 -11.20
N THR A 744 36.23 -15.95 -11.32
CA THR A 744 36.26 -14.48 -11.40
C THR A 744 36.02 -13.78 -10.05
N LEU A 745 35.67 -14.53 -9.01
CA LEU A 745 35.51 -14.04 -7.64
C LEU A 745 36.88 -14.05 -6.96
N ARG A 746 37.41 -12.87 -6.60
CA ARG A 746 38.81 -12.74 -6.17
C ARG A 746 39.01 -12.52 -4.68
N TYR A 747 38.12 -11.76 -4.05
CA TYR A 747 38.28 -11.34 -2.66
C TYR A 747 37.13 -11.83 -1.80
N ARG A 748 37.46 -12.52 -0.70
CA ARG A 748 36.51 -12.84 0.36
C ARG A 748 36.64 -11.79 1.44
N ILE A 749 35.59 -10.99 1.60
CA ILE A 749 35.48 -9.96 2.63
C ILE A 749 34.91 -10.64 3.88
N ASP A 750 35.79 -10.91 4.84
CA ASP A 750 35.42 -11.35 6.17
C ASP A 750 35.55 -10.16 7.13
N GLY A 751 34.44 -9.50 7.44
CA GLY A 751 34.38 -8.44 8.45
C GLY A 751 34.44 -8.98 9.89
N ILE A 752 34.33 -8.08 10.87
CA ILE A 752 34.32 -8.39 12.33
C ILE A 752 33.22 -9.41 12.69
N TYR A 753 32.17 -9.53 11.86
CA TYR A 753 31.04 -10.45 12.02
C TYR A 753 31.10 -11.70 11.12
N GLY A 754 32.24 -11.99 10.46
CA GLY A 754 32.41 -13.21 9.65
C GLY A 754 31.53 -13.24 8.39
N GLU A 755 31.41 -12.10 7.72
CA GLU A 755 30.39 -11.84 6.70
C GLU A 755 30.55 -12.60 5.37
N GLY A 756 31.67 -13.28 5.07
CA GLY A 756 31.73 -14.27 3.97
C GLY A 756 31.24 -13.81 2.59
N VAL A 757 31.59 -12.58 2.17
CA VAL A 757 31.13 -11.97 0.89
C VAL A 757 32.23 -12.04 -0.16
N TYR A 758 31.88 -12.39 -1.40
CA TYR A 758 32.79 -12.48 -2.54
C TYR A 758 32.71 -11.23 -3.42
N GLU A 759 33.86 -10.67 -3.79
CA GLU A 759 33.95 -9.53 -4.69
C GLU A 759 34.45 -9.94 -6.09
N LYS A 760 33.76 -9.42 -7.11
CA LYS A 760 34.20 -9.40 -8.51
C LYS A 760 34.58 -7.97 -8.89
N ALA A 761 35.88 -7.75 -9.09
CA ALA A 761 36.40 -6.48 -9.57
C ALA A 761 35.93 -6.22 -11.02
N SER A 762 35.38 -5.04 -11.27
CA SER A 762 35.03 -4.57 -12.62
C SER A 762 36.26 -3.99 -13.32
N ALA A 763 36.25 -3.98 -14.66
CA ALA A 763 37.29 -3.35 -15.47
C ALA A 763 37.25 -1.80 -15.41
N PHE A 764 36.19 -1.23 -14.83
CA PHE A 764 36.02 0.21 -14.62
C PHE A 764 36.20 0.53 -13.13
N GLU A 765 37.03 1.54 -12.81
CA GLU A 765 37.28 1.97 -11.43
C GLU A 765 35.97 2.33 -10.70
N GLY A 766 35.77 1.78 -9.50
CA GLY A 766 34.68 2.14 -8.59
C GLY A 766 33.39 1.31 -8.66
N ILE A 767 33.27 0.31 -9.56
CA ILE A 767 32.03 -0.48 -9.72
C ILE A 767 32.29 -1.97 -9.44
N SER A 768 32.70 -2.32 -8.21
CA SER A 768 32.82 -3.72 -7.80
C SER A 768 31.45 -4.38 -7.63
N GLN A 769 31.34 -5.66 -8.00
CA GLN A 769 30.12 -6.45 -7.77
C GLN A 769 30.34 -7.42 -6.62
N TYR A 770 29.38 -7.50 -5.69
CA TYR A 770 29.47 -8.37 -4.51
C TYR A 770 28.50 -9.54 -4.59
N PHE A 771 28.88 -10.68 -4.02
CA PHE A 771 28.12 -11.93 -4.03
C PHE A 771 28.20 -12.64 -2.68
N VAL A 772 27.14 -13.32 -2.27
CA VAL A 772 27.12 -14.21 -1.09
C VAL A 772 26.82 -15.65 -1.50
N GLN A 773 27.37 -16.61 -0.77
CA GLN A 773 27.18 -18.04 -1.01
C GLN A 773 26.42 -18.69 0.15
N ASP A 774 25.43 -19.53 -0.13
CA ASP A 774 24.74 -20.36 0.88
C ASP A 774 25.42 -21.73 1.08
N ASN A 775 24.98 -22.49 2.09
CA ASN A 775 25.54 -23.82 2.39
C ASN A 775 25.31 -24.86 1.28
N HIS A 776 24.38 -24.58 0.37
CA HIS A 776 24.08 -25.43 -0.78
C HIS A 776 24.89 -25.05 -2.02
N GLY A 777 25.84 -24.13 -1.88
CA GLY A 777 26.75 -23.68 -2.95
C GLY A 777 26.12 -22.72 -3.95
N ARG A 778 24.95 -22.13 -3.64
CA ARG A 778 24.26 -21.17 -4.53
C ARG A 778 24.75 -19.76 -4.25
N PHE A 779 24.97 -18.99 -5.32
CA PHE A 779 25.45 -17.61 -5.25
C PHE A 779 24.31 -16.61 -5.45
N TYR A 780 24.33 -15.52 -4.68
CA TYR A 780 23.36 -14.42 -4.76
C TYR A 780 24.12 -13.10 -4.89
N LYS A 781 23.69 -12.22 -5.78
CA LYS A 781 24.30 -10.90 -5.94
C LYS A 781 23.84 -9.98 -4.81
N VAL A 782 24.74 -9.19 -4.24
CA VAL A 782 24.45 -8.27 -3.13
C VAL A 782 25.05 -6.88 -3.35
N SER A 783 24.46 -5.88 -2.70
CA SER A 783 24.97 -4.51 -2.57
C SER A 783 25.16 -4.20 -1.10
N PHE A 784 26.10 -3.30 -0.80
CA PHE A 784 26.27 -2.75 0.54
C PHE A 784 25.71 -1.33 0.56
N ASP A 785 24.79 -1.05 1.50
CA ASP A 785 24.14 0.26 1.62
C ASP A 785 24.85 1.23 2.59
N GLY A 786 26.01 0.83 3.12
CA GLY A 786 26.76 1.56 4.14
C GLY A 786 26.58 1.01 5.55
N GLN A 787 25.57 0.16 5.79
CA GLN A 787 25.35 -0.50 7.08
C GLN A 787 25.17 -2.02 6.98
N ARG A 788 24.52 -2.52 5.92
CA ARG A 788 24.18 -3.95 5.77
C ARG A 788 24.25 -4.41 4.31
N TRP A 789 24.45 -5.71 4.12
CA TRP A 789 24.33 -6.37 2.82
C TRP A 789 22.87 -6.51 2.42
N ARG A 790 22.57 -6.24 1.15
CA ARG A 790 21.23 -6.37 0.58
C ARG A 790 21.23 -7.27 -0.65
N ALA A 791 20.23 -8.14 -0.75
CA ALA A 791 20.05 -8.99 -1.93
C ALA A 791 19.59 -8.18 -3.15
N ILE A 792 20.34 -8.32 -4.24
CA ILE A 792 19.99 -7.78 -5.56
C ILE A 792 19.27 -8.89 -6.34
N ASP A 793 18.05 -8.61 -6.78
CA ASP A 793 17.32 -9.50 -7.68
C ASP A 793 17.96 -9.40 -9.08
N PRO A 794 18.47 -10.48 -9.69
CA PRO A 794 19.08 -10.43 -11.02
C PRO A 794 18.09 -10.01 -12.11
N ASP A 795 16.81 -10.31 -11.93
CA ASP A 795 15.76 -9.84 -12.83
C ASP A 795 15.47 -8.35 -12.61
N GLN A 796 15.72 -7.83 -11.40
CA GLN A 796 15.32 -6.49 -10.93
C GLN A 796 16.42 -5.77 -10.12
N PRO A 797 17.58 -5.44 -10.72
CA PRO A 797 18.72 -4.85 -9.99
C PRO A 797 18.43 -3.44 -9.45
N ASP A 798 17.54 -2.70 -10.12
CA ASP A 798 17.17 -1.31 -9.81
C ASP A 798 15.88 -1.20 -8.98
N ALA A 799 15.44 -2.30 -8.35
CA ALA A 799 14.24 -2.29 -7.52
C ALA A 799 14.38 -1.31 -6.35
N TYR A 800 13.31 -0.55 -6.08
CA TYR A 800 13.26 0.50 -5.05
C TYR A 800 13.59 -0.01 -3.63
N LEU A 801 13.39 -1.31 -3.37
CA LEU A 801 13.60 -1.95 -2.07
C LEU A 801 14.41 -3.25 -2.23
N GLN A 802 15.69 -3.21 -1.86
CA GLN A 802 16.56 -4.38 -1.76
C GLN A 802 16.50 -4.97 -0.33
N LEU A 803 16.53 -6.30 -0.20
CA LEU A 803 16.24 -7.01 1.06
C LEU A 803 17.49 -7.13 1.93
N PRO A 804 17.48 -6.66 3.20
CA PRO A 804 18.65 -6.76 4.08
C PRO A 804 18.90 -8.21 4.50
N LEU A 805 20.18 -8.58 4.54
CA LEU A 805 20.65 -9.93 4.77
C LEU A 805 21.42 -10.06 6.08
N LYS A 806 21.28 -11.22 6.71
CA LYS A 806 22.10 -11.66 7.84
C LYS A 806 22.58 -13.09 7.58
N ARG A 807 23.86 -13.34 7.86
CA ARG A 807 24.44 -14.69 7.89
C ARG A 807 24.15 -15.34 9.25
N ARG A 808 23.64 -16.56 9.24
CA ARG A 808 23.40 -17.39 10.43
C ARG A 808 24.67 -18.15 10.83
N GLU A 809 24.71 -18.62 12.07
CA GLU A 809 25.81 -19.44 12.60
C GLU A 809 25.98 -20.78 11.88
N ASP A 810 24.90 -21.30 11.29
CA ASP A 810 24.92 -22.50 10.44
C ASP A 810 25.56 -22.23 9.06
N GLY A 811 25.85 -20.98 8.70
CA GLY A 811 26.44 -20.57 7.42
C GLY A 811 25.42 -20.08 6.38
N ASP A 812 24.11 -20.24 6.62
CA ASP A 812 23.06 -19.83 5.69
C ASP A 812 22.74 -18.34 5.77
N TRP A 813 22.34 -17.77 4.63
CA TRP A 813 21.91 -16.38 4.53
C TRP A 813 20.39 -16.27 4.58
N VAL A 814 19.88 -15.40 5.47
CA VAL A 814 18.45 -15.13 5.62
C VAL A 814 18.15 -13.64 5.61
N ILE A 815 16.89 -13.30 5.32
CA ILE A 815 16.39 -11.93 5.46
C ILE A 815 16.30 -11.60 6.95
N ASP A 816 16.93 -10.50 7.36
CA ASP A 816 17.18 -10.19 8.76
C ASP A 816 15.90 -9.94 9.61
N SER A 817 15.81 -10.63 10.75
CA SER A 817 14.80 -10.46 11.81
C SER A 817 15.35 -11.04 13.13
N PRO A 818 15.36 -10.30 14.26
CA PRO A 818 15.86 -10.79 15.55
C PRO A 818 15.06 -11.96 16.15
N VAL A 819 13.76 -12.08 15.82
CA VAL A 819 12.92 -13.22 16.24
C VAL A 819 12.55 -14.06 15.02
N LEU A 820 12.66 -15.39 15.14
CA LEU A 820 12.16 -16.33 14.14
C LEU A 820 10.64 -16.51 14.33
N TRP A 821 9.89 -16.42 13.24
CA TRP A 821 8.45 -16.66 13.23
C TRP A 821 8.16 -17.83 12.28
N TYR A 822 7.18 -18.65 12.61
CA TYR A 822 6.70 -19.77 11.80
C TYR A 822 5.15 -19.72 11.80
N GLU A 823 4.54 -19.68 10.62
CA GLU A 823 3.07 -19.63 10.47
C GLU A 823 2.35 -18.53 11.28
N GLY A 824 3.04 -17.43 11.61
CA GLY A 824 2.50 -16.34 12.41
C GLY A 824 2.72 -16.47 13.92
N LEU A 825 3.39 -17.53 14.39
CA LEU A 825 3.81 -17.72 15.77
C LEU A 825 5.33 -17.53 15.93
N PRO A 826 5.81 -16.90 17.00
CA PRO A 826 7.24 -16.81 17.30
C PRO A 826 7.78 -18.16 17.78
N ASP A 827 9.04 -18.47 17.45
CA ASP A 827 9.76 -19.61 18.03
C ASP A 827 10.15 -19.29 19.48
N LEU A 828 9.23 -19.59 20.40
CA LEU A 828 9.38 -19.26 21.81
C LEU A 828 10.51 -20.05 22.48
N GLU A 829 10.72 -21.32 22.11
CA GLU A 829 11.79 -22.12 22.73
C GLU A 829 13.15 -21.54 22.40
N ARG A 830 13.40 -21.26 21.11
CA ARG A 830 14.67 -20.65 20.69
C ARG A 830 14.85 -19.25 21.28
N LEU A 831 13.80 -18.42 21.27
CA LEU A 831 13.85 -17.07 21.85
C LEU A 831 14.26 -17.11 23.33
N LEU A 832 13.64 -17.99 24.11
CA LEU A 832 13.94 -18.11 25.55
C LEU A 832 15.32 -18.71 25.79
N ASP A 833 15.77 -19.64 24.96
CA ASP A 833 17.12 -20.20 25.00
C ASP A 833 18.19 -19.13 24.76
N ASP A 834 17.98 -18.26 23.77
CA ASP A 834 18.88 -17.15 23.42
C ASP A 834 18.91 -16.04 24.49
N CYS A 835 17.88 -15.95 25.33
CA CYS A 835 17.76 -14.92 26.37
C CYS A 835 18.24 -15.37 27.76
N ARG A 836 18.74 -16.60 27.93
CA ARG A 836 19.16 -17.10 29.24
C ARG A 836 20.32 -16.27 29.81
N LEU A 837 20.28 -16.04 31.12
CA LEU A 837 21.45 -15.53 31.84
C LEU A 837 22.57 -16.58 31.82
N VAL A 838 23.76 -16.15 31.43
CA VAL A 838 24.97 -16.98 31.45
C VAL A 838 25.47 -17.15 32.88
N ASP A 839 25.45 -16.06 33.64
CA ASP A 839 25.82 -16.02 35.06
C ASP A 839 24.55 -16.09 35.91
N LEU A 840 24.47 -17.11 36.78
CA LEU A 840 23.32 -17.32 37.66
C LEU A 840 23.35 -16.32 38.82
N LEU A 841 22.21 -15.68 39.06
CA LEU A 841 21.97 -14.72 40.14
C LEU A 841 21.30 -15.40 41.34
N GLU A 842 21.59 -14.92 42.55
CA GLU A 842 21.02 -15.43 43.81
C GLU A 842 20.15 -14.35 44.48
N GLY A 843 19.01 -14.06 43.84
CA GLY A 843 18.07 -13.04 44.28
C GLY A 843 17.01 -13.51 45.26
N GLN A 844 16.23 -12.56 45.77
CA GLN A 844 15.06 -12.80 46.62
C GLN A 844 13.76 -12.78 45.79
N PRO A 845 12.72 -13.56 46.17
CA PRO A 845 11.46 -13.58 45.42
C PRO A 845 10.71 -12.25 45.53
N VAL A 846 10.17 -11.79 44.40
CA VAL A 846 9.40 -10.53 44.27
C VAL A 846 8.01 -10.84 43.74
N ASP A 847 7.02 -10.01 44.08
CA ASP A 847 5.63 -10.07 43.59
C ASP A 847 4.90 -11.41 43.83
N GLY A 848 4.63 -11.71 45.10
CA GLY A 848 3.67 -12.76 45.48
C GLY A 848 4.12 -14.22 45.24
N GLY A 849 5.37 -14.45 44.82
CA GLY A 849 5.98 -15.78 44.78
C GLY A 849 5.73 -16.58 43.49
N HIS A 850 5.44 -15.93 42.37
CA HIS A 850 5.21 -16.58 41.06
C HIS A 850 6.50 -16.81 40.24
N GLY A 851 7.62 -17.12 40.89
CA GLY A 851 8.89 -17.44 40.23
C GLY A 851 9.72 -16.24 39.71
N VAL A 852 9.34 -15.00 40.03
CA VAL A 852 10.14 -13.79 39.75
C VAL A 852 11.02 -13.46 40.95
N TYR A 853 12.30 -13.19 40.71
CA TYR A 853 13.30 -12.89 41.71
C TYR A 853 14.05 -11.61 41.34
N GLU A 854 14.63 -10.94 42.34
CA GLU A 854 15.44 -9.74 42.17
C GLU A 854 16.79 -9.93 42.88
N ASP A 855 17.88 -9.72 42.13
CA ASP A 855 19.25 -9.67 42.65
C ASP A 855 19.90 -8.36 42.23
N ASP A 856 20.35 -7.57 43.21
CA ASP A 856 20.87 -6.20 43.03
C ASP A 856 20.13 -5.34 41.98
N GLY A 857 18.79 -5.36 42.01
CA GLY A 857 17.94 -4.58 41.10
C GLY A 857 17.75 -5.16 39.69
N GLN A 858 18.41 -6.27 39.38
CA GLN A 858 18.16 -7.05 38.17
C GLN A 858 17.04 -8.06 38.46
N LEU A 859 15.90 -7.89 37.80
CA LEU A 859 14.82 -8.87 37.87
C LEU A 859 15.14 -10.07 36.97
N TYR A 860 14.79 -11.26 37.42
CA TYR A 860 14.85 -12.47 36.60
C TYR A 860 13.71 -13.43 36.91
N PHE A 861 13.36 -14.24 35.92
CA PHE A 861 12.36 -15.28 36.02
C PHE A 861 13.03 -16.64 36.16
N LEU A 862 12.77 -17.34 37.26
CA LEU A 862 13.32 -18.66 37.55
C LEU A 862 12.34 -19.75 37.09
N THR A 863 12.72 -20.52 36.07
CA THR A 863 11.90 -21.63 35.54
C THR A 863 12.72 -22.87 35.30
N ALA A 864 12.33 -23.99 35.93
CA ALA A 864 12.97 -25.29 35.74
C ALA A 864 14.52 -25.26 35.78
N GLY A 865 15.09 -24.46 36.71
CA GLY A 865 16.54 -24.29 36.87
C GLY A 865 17.23 -23.32 35.89
N LYS A 866 16.46 -22.59 35.06
CA LYS A 866 16.95 -21.57 34.12
C LYS A 866 16.52 -20.18 34.58
N GLN A 867 17.39 -19.19 34.36
CA GLN A 867 17.12 -17.79 34.69
C GLN A 867 17.00 -16.95 33.43
N LEU A 868 15.91 -16.18 33.32
CA LEU A 868 15.64 -15.28 32.21
C LEU A 868 15.62 -13.83 32.73
N PRO A 869 16.36 -12.90 32.13
CA PRO A 869 16.44 -11.52 32.60
C PRO A 869 15.14 -10.77 32.29
N LEU A 870 14.61 -10.08 33.29
CA LEU A 870 13.38 -9.31 33.23
C LEU A 870 13.61 -7.82 33.54
N ARG A 871 12.68 -6.98 33.08
CA ARG A 871 12.42 -5.64 33.64
C ARG A 871 10.93 -5.47 33.89
N ARG A 872 10.52 -4.55 34.78
CA ARG A 872 9.10 -4.26 35.02
C ARG A 872 8.45 -3.63 33.79
N HIS A 873 7.18 -3.96 33.57
CA HIS A 873 6.28 -3.24 32.66
C HIS A 873 5.51 -2.19 33.47
N LEU A 874 5.02 -1.14 32.80
CA LEU A 874 4.11 -0.12 33.38
C LEU A 874 2.77 -0.67 33.88
N LEU A 875 2.46 -1.95 33.65
CA LEU A 875 1.21 -2.59 34.04
C LEU A 875 1.53 -3.61 35.11
N ASP A 876 0.70 -3.66 36.16
CA ASP A 876 0.85 -4.64 37.23
C ASP A 876 0.89 -6.07 36.70
N ASN A 877 1.72 -6.92 37.31
CA ASN A 877 1.90 -8.33 36.96
C ASN A 877 2.35 -8.59 35.49
N HIS A 878 2.90 -7.57 34.82
CA HIS A 878 3.52 -7.69 33.51
C HIS A 878 5.02 -7.39 33.61
N TYR A 879 5.83 -8.16 32.88
CA TYR A 879 7.29 -8.02 32.85
C TYR A 879 7.79 -8.11 31.42
N HIS A 880 8.84 -7.38 31.09
CA HIS A 880 9.52 -7.52 29.81
C HIS A 880 10.65 -8.52 29.92
N LEU A 881 10.74 -9.41 28.94
CA LEU A 881 11.94 -10.21 28.71
C LEU A 881 13.01 -9.34 28.05
N ILE A 882 14.22 -9.31 28.62
CA ILE A 882 15.35 -8.56 28.05
C ILE A 882 15.97 -9.39 26.92
N ILE A 883 15.84 -8.91 25.68
CA ILE A 883 16.40 -9.54 24.47
C ILE A 883 17.67 -8.78 24.07
N ALA A 884 18.85 -9.27 24.45
CA ALA A 884 20.13 -8.55 24.26
C ALA A 884 20.40 -8.12 22.80
N HIS A 885 19.94 -8.92 21.82
CA HIS A 885 20.17 -8.67 20.39
C HIS A 885 19.16 -7.67 19.78
N ALA A 886 18.06 -7.35 20.47
CA ALA A 886 17.01 -6.48 19.95
C ALA A 886 17.44 -5.01 19.87
N GLN A 887 18.30 -4.55 20.78
CA GLN A 887 18.80 -3.17 20.82
C GLN A 887 19.70 -2.81 19.62
N ARG A 888 20.30 -3.81 18.96
CA ARG A 888 21.17 -3.65 17.78
C ARG A 888 20.45 -3.92 16.46
N ALA A 889 19.18 -4.33 16.52
CA ALA A 889 18.39 -4.66 15.33
C ALA A 889 17.70 -3.40 14.78
N MET A 890 17.71 -3.22 13.46
CA MET A 890 16.94 -2.16 12.78
C MET A 890 15.44 -2.24 13.09
N VAL A 891 14.95 -3.42 13.47
CA VAL A 891 13.61 -3.63 13.99
C VAL A 891 13.70 -4.26 15.38
N ALA A 892 13.54 -3.46 16.42
CA ALA A 892 13.52 -3.93 17.80
C ALA A 892 12.35 -4.91 18.02
N ALA A 893 12.67 -6.08 18.60
CA ALA A 893 11.69 -7.01 19.12
C ALA A 893 11.67 -6.92 20.65
N TRP A 894 10.50 -7.11 21.24
CA TRP A 894 10.32 -7.14 22.69
C TRP A 894 9.29 -8.19 23.04
N ALA A 895 9.44 -8.82 24.20
CA ALA A 895 8.46 -9.78 24.69
C ALA A 895 7.95 -9.36 26.07
N VAL A 896 6.65 -9.54 26.28
CA VAL A 896 5.98 -9.26 27.54
C VAL A 896 5.48 -10.58 28.11
N LEU A 897 5.84 -10.84 29.36
CA LEU A 897 5.36 -11.92 30.20
C LEU A 897 4.26 -11.38 31.10
N ARG A 898 3.20 -12.16 31.30
CA ARG A 898 2.17 -11.85 32.29
C ARG A 898 1.77 -13.09 33.05
N TRP A 899 1.39 -12.90 34.30
CA TRP A 899 0.71 -13.92 35.09
C TRP A 899 -0.81 -13.77 34.93
N HIS A 900 -1.48 -14.82 34.43
CA HIS A 900 -2.93 -14.79 34.22
C HIS A 900 -3.55 -16.19 34.36
N GLU A 901 -4.61 -16.32 35.15
CA GLU A 901 -5.33 -17.60 35.37
C GLU A 901 -4.41 -18.75 35.84
N GLY A 902 -3.44 -18.45 36.72
CA GLY A 902 -2.56 -19.46 37.32
C GLY A 902 -1.48 -20.03 36.40
N GLN A 903 -1.18 -19.37 35.28
CA GLN A 903 -0.11 -19.72 34.35
C GLN A 903 0.58 -18.48 33.77
N TRP A 904 1.88 -18.61 33.47
CA TRP A 904 2.63 -17.60 32.73
C TRP A 904 2.27 -17.64 31.24
N ARG A 905 1.99 -16.46 30.69
CA ARG A 905 1.79 -16.27 29.25
C ARG A 905 2.79 -15.25 28.71
N ILE A 906 3.26 -15.47 27.49
CA ILE A 906 4.19 -14.60 26.78
C ILE A 906 3.54 -14.05 25.52
N ARG A 907 3.79 -12.76 25.24
CA ARG A 907 3.42 -12.08 24.01
C ARG A 907 4.66 -11.45 23.42
N VAL A 908 5.06 -11.89 22.24
CA VAL A 908 6.24 -11.37 21.52
C VAL A 908 5.78 -10.37 20.48
N ARG A 909 6.47 -9.23 20.41
CA ARG A 909 6.23 -8.15 19.46
C ARG A 909 7.53 -7.73 18.78
N GLN A 910 7.38 -7.19 17.59
CA GLN A 910 8.43 -6.62 16.76
C GLN A 910 7.74 -5.58 15.86
N ALA A 911 8.41 -4.56 15.34
CA ALA A 911 7.71 -3.59 14.48
C ALA A 911 6.96 -4.29 13.33
N GLY A 912 5.63 -4.15 13.31
CA GLY A 912 4.75 -4.85 12.37
C GLY A 912 4.65 -6.37 12.55
N ARG A 913 4.96 -6.93 13.73
CA ARG A 913 4.64 -8.32 14.15
C ARG A 913 4.21 -8.40 15.61
N SER A 914 3.16 -9.16 15.92
CA SER A 914 2.79 -9.51 17.30
C SER A 914 2.17 -10.89 17.35
N SER A 915 2.51 -11.66 18.38
CA SER A 915 1.77 -12.86 18.75
C SER A 915 0.54 -12.48 19.58
N ASP A 916 -0.39 -13.42 19.73
CA ASP A 916 -1.33 -13.41 20.85
C ASP A 916 -0.60 -13.75 22.16
N TRP A 917 -1.33 -13.75 23.28
CA TRP A 917 -0.83 -14.29 24.55
C TRP A 917 -0.71 -15.80 24.46
N LEU A 918 0.52 -16.29 24.27
CA LEU A 918 0.85 -17.70 24.17
C LEU A 918 1.20 -18.27 25.55
N ALA A 919 0.90 -19.55 25.77
CA ALA A 919 1.39 -20.25 26.96
C ALA A 919 2.92 -20.42 26.89
N MET A 920 3.58 -20.44 28.05
CA MET A 920 5.01 -20.76 28.10
C MET A 920 5.24 -22.21 27.64
N PRO A 921 6.32 -22.49 26.87
CA PRO A 921 6.67 -23.87 26.49
C PRO A 921 6.84 -24.74 27.74
N ALA A 922 6.53 -26.04 27.65
CA ALA A 922 6.57 -26.96 28.80
C ALA A 922 7.95 -27.04 29.50
N ARG A 923 9.04 -26.75 28.77
CA ARG A 923 10.41 -26.65 29.30
C ARG A 923 10.67 -25.41 30.17
N TYR A 924 9.73 -24.47 30.18
CA TYR A 924 9.77 -23.17 30.84
C TYR A 924 8.51 -22.89 31.67
N SER A 925 7.60 -23.85 31.78
CA SER A 925 6.46 -23.77 32.71
C SER A 925 6.90 -24.05 34.15
N GLU A 926 6.24 -23.44 35.13
CA GLU A 926 6.46 -23.76 36.54
C GLU A 926 6.28 -25.27 36.77
N ILE A 927 7.29 -25.90 37.35
CA ILE A 927 7.14 -27.22 37.96
C ILE A 927 6.33 -26.98 39.23
N ARG A 928 5.00 -27.12 39.14
CA ARG A 928 4.21 -27.36 40.35
C ARG A 928 4.68 -28.71 40.88
N GLY A 929 5.49 -28.68 41.94
CA GLY A 929 5.83 -29.89 42.68
C GLY A 929 4.54 -30.66 42.94
N SER A 930 4.53 -31.94 42.59
CA SER A 930 3.41 -32.80 42.91
C SER A 930 3.22 -32.78 44.43
N THR A 931 2.09 -32.27 44.89
CA THR A 931 1.54 -32.68 46.19
C THR A 931 1.08 -34.12 46.09
#